data_AF-A0A1L7W1J0-F1
#
_entry.id   AF-A0A1L7W1J0-F1
#
_cell.length_a   1.000
_cell.length_b   1.000
_cell.length_c   1.000
_cell.angle_alpha   90.00
_cell.angle_beta   90.00
_cell.angle_gamma   90.00
#
_symmetry.space_group_name_H-M   'P 1'
#
loop_
_entity.id
_entity.type
_entity.pdbx_description
1 polymer ?
#
loop_
_entity_poly.entity_id
_entity_poly.type
_entity_poly.pdbx_seq_one_letter_code
_entity_poly.pdbx_strand_id
1 'polypeptide(L)'
;MSGENGGVAAQADILGIPGAALNTIGFAQGLLRAVSADNANPNAVIQVQQIGSCFQSNGPWAAKIPDVLSRASCVRLERLSAWVGWAKDDTPAFMSQTTGGQTAALLCCALGSLYSKSRCGLLLYDLCRDILPADRQLSSPTQLGDVCMLLERKSACLGFGNHLALQVTRLRQCFFEAGLDVPRDLADTPAEEDLNNFLSGVCSALQDESLILQVSGTRCVGTLLALTLAMCPEDVSVRINREVFMSGLRDNIIFSVTTEDGSSTQIHLETKLEIKKAGFLKRHIIADSQHKRNEELRFTCDGIFSSQLDLSLSMVGADSSQPLKLAISNFVASIAMEPTADCFYNSNTTYERERLFPTQGLKVILGPTYRQTISQRLEKVLCCPSDALQSPKEAFNRLQNTLRVVLPLKNCTCSSCKIGKIWDVTRHPKSHLNAYLPWIHCPVSRLWRDVAQITQASLLFLFLQYSLNTSLRSHIGDDTYPYLIDVIWSRFNESHDHKYKSIGPSWLHNHIIYLVGDFELFYGENIPAAICNSSGASTIYPATLEVPEISSPWAVQYELVDGRLHYQADSYDFIIPVMPGIKASKALTRPKAKRSISKGVITVPSGLGEHSSLIMTLRPALMQRSQALLLRCQIKQGNGTIEANFLDMHLGLMCLNPADSCDHDLSTPFDPTKDNLIIKATSVMEPVAPGKSSIGVTLTHRNRESQFLCCSKTVPQLYQGDCCLPCAVAQAMRENCKVVIGGSPGMYLIYR
;
A
#
# COMPACT_ATOMS: atom_id res chain seq x y z
N MET A 1 47.15 82.17 -14.44
CA MET A 1 47.94 81.64 -13.31
C MET A 1 46.99 81.33 -12.18
N SER A 2 46.85 80.05 -11.84
CA SER A 2 46.51 79.46 -10.54
C SER A 2 45.99 78.04 -10.82
N GLY A 3 46.90 77.08 -10.74
CA GLY A 3 46.58 75.65 -10.82
C GLY A 3 46.35 75.11 -9.42
N GLU A 4 45.23 74.41 -9.24
CA GLU A 4 44.99 73.46 -8.17
C GLU A 4 44.28 72.26 -8.79
N ASN A 5 44.83 71.06 -8.58
CA ASN A 5 44.03 69.85 -8.41
C ASN A 5 44.90 68.81 -7.72
N GLY A 6 44.62 68.65 -6.43
CA GLY A 6 45.25 67.68 -5.55
C GLY A 6 44.88 66.26 -5.93
N GLY A 7 45.87 65.37 -5.82
CA GLY A 7 45.65 63.94 -5.81
C GLY A 7 44.98 63.52 -4.51
N VAL A 8 43.95 62.68 -4.62
CA VAL A 8 43.42 61.87 -3.52
C VAL A 8 43.60 60.41 -3.91
N ALA A 9 44.46 59.71 -3.17
CA ALA A 9 44.54 58.26 -3.20
C ALA A 9 43.27 57.70 -2.53
N ALA A 10 42.43 57.02 -3.29
CA ALA A 10 41.29 56.28 -2.74
C ALA A 10 41.80 55.00 -2.08
N GLN A 11 42.10 55.08 -0.79
CA GLN A 11 42.21 53.91 0.09
C GLN A 11 40.79 53.39 0.29
N ALA A 12 40.41 52.34 -0.43
CA ALA A 12 39.09 51.73 -0.30
C ALA A 12 38.96 51.07 1.08
N ASP A 13 37.94 51.49 1.82
CA ASP A 13 37.61 51.06 3.17
C ASP A 13 37.12 49.60 3.16
N ILE A 14 37.96 48.66 3.62
CA ILE A 14 37.68 47.20 3.63
C ILE A 14 36.66 46.81 4.72
N LEU A 15 36.25 47.74 5.59
CA LEU A 15 35.37 47.47 6.73
C LEU A 15 33.86 47.49 6.41
N GLY A 16 33.46 47.80 5.17
CA GLY A 16 32.06 47.95 4.77
C GLY A 16 31.49 46.85 3.87
N ILE A 17 32.26 45.82 3.50
CA ILE A 17 31.77 44.76 2.60
C ILE A 17 31.01 43.72 3.43
N PRO A 18 29.71 43.46 3.16
CA PRO A 18 28.97 42.40 3.84
C PRO A 18 29.72 41.07 3.71
N GLY A 19 29.86 40.29 4.79
CA GLY A 19 30.62 39.03 4.79
C GLY A 19 30.21 38.05 3.67
N ALA A 20 28.96 38.12 3.19
CA ALA A 20 28.49 37.40 2.02
C ALA A 20 29.23 37.79 0.72
N ALA A 21 29.45 39.08 0.45
CA ALA A 21 30.16 39.55 -0.75
C ALA A 21 31.66 39.22 -0.72
N LEU A 22 32.30 39.26 0.46
CA LEU A 22 33.68 38.79 0.64
C LEU A 22 33.80 37.27 0.41
N ASN A 23 32.84 36.48 0.88
CA ASN A 23 32.79 35.04 0.63
C ASN A 23 32.57 34.72 -0.85
N THR A 24 31.73 35.48 -1.56
CA THR A 24 31.52 35.29 -3.01
C THR A 24 32.78 35.63 -3.82
N ILE A 25 33.50 36.68 -3.44
CA ILE A 25 34.77 37.06 -4.08
C ILE A 25 35.85 36.01 -3.80
N GLY A 26 35.95 35.53 -2.55
CA GLY A 26 36.87 34.46 -2.16
C GLY A 26 36.60 33.14 -2.89
N PHE A 27 35.32 32.76 -3.03
CA PHE A 27 34.90 31.57 -3.79
C PHE A 27 35.25 31.70 -5.28
N ALA A 28 34.96 32.84 -5.91
CA ALA A 28 35.27 33.07 -7.32
C ALA A 28 36.78 33.07 -7.58
N GLN A 29 37.57 33.70 -6.71
CA GLN A 29 39.04 33.67 -6.82
C GLN A 29 39.60 32.26 -6.60
N GLY A 30 39.07 31.51 -5.64
CA GLY A 30 39.44 30.11 -5.40
C GLY A 30 39.12 29.20 -6.59
N LEU A 31 37.92 29.33 -7.17
CA LEU A 31 37.50 28.56 -8.34
C LEU A 31 38.36 28.87 -9.57
N LEU A 32 38.64 30.16 -9.85
CA LEU A 32 39.47 30.56 -10.99
C LEU A 32 40.90 30.01 -10.88
N ARG A 33 41.47 29.99 -9.67
CA ARG A 33 42.78 29.37 -9.41
C ARG A 33 42.74 27.86 -9.63
N ALA A 34 41.72 27.19 -9.09
CA ALA A 34 41.51 25.75 -9.18
C ALA A 34 41.35 25.25 -10.62
N VAL A 35 40.51 25.94 -11.39
CA VAL A 35 40.25 25.65 -12.80
C VAL A 35 41.49 25.93 -13.65
N SER A 36 42.22 27.03 -13.36
CA SER A 36 43.46 27.35 -14.08
C SER A 36 44.58 26.33 -13.82
N ALA A 37 44.59 25.66 -12.66
CA ALA A 37 45.59 24.65 -12.33
C ALA A 37 45.36 23.34 -13.10
N ASP A 38 44.10 22.91 -13.26
CA ASP A 38 43.75 21.62 -13.88
C ASP A 38 43.25 21.74 -15.33
N ASN A 39 43.13 22.95 -15.86
CA ASN A 39 42.51 23.24 -17.16
C ASN A 39 41.09 22.64 -17.29
N ALA A 40 40.33 22.64 -16.19
CA ALA A 40 38.93 22.22 -16.15
C ALA A 40 38.00 23.35 -16.63
N ASN A 41 36.75 23.06 -16.99
CA ASN A 41 35.77 24.13 -17.24
C ASN A 41 35.13 24.58 -15.90
N PRO A 42 35.13 25.88 -15.53
CA PRO A 42 34.55 26.35 -14.27
C PRO A 42 33.07 25.96 -14.10
N ASN A 43 32.29 26.02 -15.18
CA ASN A 43 30.88 25.67 -15.16
C ASN A 43 30.69 24.17 -14.92
N ALA A 44 31.58 23.32 -15.43
CA ALA A 44 31.54 21.88 -15.19
C ALA A 44 31.87 21.54 -13.74
N VAL A 45 32.84 22.25 -13.13
CA VAL A 45 33.17 22.09 -11.70
C VAL A 45 31.98 22.48 -10.82
N ILE A 46 31.37 23.64 -11.08
CA ILE A 46 30.18 24.10 -10.35
C ILE A 46 29.02 23.12 -10.53
N GLN A 47 28.76 22.67 -11.76
CA GLN A 47 27.65 21.76 -12.06
C GLN A 47 27.84 20.40 -11.37
N VAL A 48 29.05 19.83 -11.38
CA VAL A 48 29.36 18.58 -10.64
C VAL A 48 29.22 18.77 -9.13
N GLN A 49 29.64 19.92 -8.59
CA GLN A 49 29.45 20.26 -7.18
C GLN A 49 27.95 20.35 -6.81
N GLN A 50 27.14 20.92 -7.69
CA GLN A 50 25.69 21.02 -7.51
C GLN A 50 25.03 19.64 -7.55
N ILE A 51 25.45 18.74 -8.45
CA ILE A 51 25.00 17.34 -8.45
C ILE A 51 25.29 16.71 -7.08
N GLY A 52 26.53 16.82 -6.59
CA GLY A 52 26.90 16.26 -5.29
C GLY A 52 26.14 16.88 -4.11
N SER A 53 25.74 18.14 -4.20
CA SER A 53 24.94 18.80 -3.15
C SER A 53 23.53 18.22 -3.01
N CYS A 54 23.03 17.54 -4.04
CA CYS A 54 21.73 16.88 -4.00
C CYS A 54 21.76 15.54 -3.25
N PHE A 55 22.95 14.98 -3.01
CA PHE A 55 23.13 13.72 -2.28
C PHE A 55 23.63 13.99 -0.85
N GLN A 56 22.94 13.41 0.13
CA GLN A 56 23.44 13.36 1.50
C GLN A 56 24.45 12.23 1.61
N SER A 57 25.68 12.53 2.07
CA SER A 57 26.71 11.52 2.32
C SER A 57 26.98 11.35 3.81
N ASN A 58 27.23 10.11 4.22
CA ASN A 58 27.55 9.76 5.60
C ASN A 58 28.54 8.59 5.67
N GLY A 59 28.99 8.27 6.88
CA GLY A 59 29.85 7.13 7.13
C GLY A 59 31.35 7.34 6.86
N PRO A 60 32.14 6.24 6.88
CA PRO A 60 33.60 6.31 6.97
C PRO A 60 34.30 6.91 5.74
N TRP A 61 33.70 6.81 4.55
CA TRP A 61 34.26 7.32 3.30
C TRP A 61 34.03 8.83 3.17
N ALA A 62 32.82 9.29 3.51
CA ALA A 62 32.50 10.71 3.63
C ALA A 62 33.39 11.42 4.67
N ALA A 63 33.74 10.76 5.78
CA ALA A 63 34.67 11.33 6.76
C ALA A 63 36.12 11.49 6.24
N LYS A 64 36.56 10.63 5.31
CA LYS A 64 37.95 10.62 4.79
C LYS A 64 38.13 11.46 3.53
N ILE A 65 37.06 11.72 2.78
CA ILE A 65 37.16 12.41 1.49
C ILE A 65 37.76 13.84 1.58
N PRO A 66 37.50 14.66 2.63
CA PRO A 66 38.09 16.00 2.70
C PRO A 66 39.63 15.94 2.80
N ASP A 67 40.17 15.01 3.59
CA ASP A 67 41.61 14.82 3.77
C ASP A 67 42.29 14.30 2.50
N VAL A 68 41.62 13.39 1.79
CA VAL A 68 42.09 12.82 0.52
C VAL A 68 42.16 13.90 -0.56
N LEU A 69 41.13 14.74 -0.64
CA LEU A 69 41.05 15.81 -1.63
C LEU A 69 41.98 17.00 -1.31
N SER A 70 42.21 17.32 -0.04
CA SER A 70 43.08 18.42 0.40
C SER A 70 44.55 18.03 0.59
N ARG A 71 44.88 16.72 0.56
CA ARG A 71 46.20 16.15 0.89
C ARG A 71 46.70 16.48 2.31
N ALA A 72 45.78 16.64 3.27
CA ALA A 72 46.07 17.21 4.59
C ALA A 72 46.84 16.30 5.58
N SER A 73 47.20 15.06 5.24
CA SER A 73 47.78 14.12 6.22
C SER A 73 49.28 14.28 6.48
N CYS A 74 49.98 15.25 5.88
CA CYS A 74 51.43 15.41 6.06
C CYS A 74 51.88 16.87 6.22
N VAL A 75 52.02 17.30 7.48
CA VAL A 75 52.58 18.62 7.89
C VAL A 75 53.94 18.92 7.24
N ARG A 76 54.74 17.89 6.93
CA ARG A 76 56.03 18.03 6.23
C ARG A 76 55.86 18.39 4.75
N LEU A 77 54.85 17.83 4.07
CA LEU A 77 54.53 18.16 2.68
C LEU A 77 53.89 19.54 2.57
N GLU A 78 53.11 19.98 3.57
CA GLU A 78 52.55 21.34 3.59
C GLU A 78 53.62 22.43 3.67
N ARG A 79 54.64 22.21 4.50
CA ARG A 79 55.80 23.11 4.57
C ARG A 79 56.59 23.13 3.27
N LEU A 80 56.71 21.98 2.61
CA LEU A 80 57.42 21.86 1.33
C LEU A 80 56.63 22.49 0.18
N SER A 81 55.30 22.32 0.14
CA SER A 81 54.44 22.96 -0.86
C SER A 81 54.42 24.48 -0.71
N ALA A 82 54.42 24.98 0.53
CA ALA A 82 54.50 26.41 0.82
C ALA A 82 55.89 27.00 0.46
N TRP A 83 56.97 26.23 0.61
CA TRP A 83 58.33 26.66 0.27
C TRP A 83 58.65 26.61 -1.23
N VAL A 84 58.07 25.67 -1.97
CA VAL A 84 58.34 25.46 -3.41
C VAL A 84 57.29 26.16 -4.29
N GLY A 85 56.24 26.75 -3.71
CA GLY A 85 55.18 27.42 -4.47
C GLY A 85 54.26 26.45 -5.22
N TRP A 86 54.19 25.19 -4.78
CA TRP A 86 53.22 24.23 -5.32
C TRP A 86 51.82 24.59 -4.82
N ALA A 87 50.99 25.14 -5.71
CA ALA A 87 49.66 25.57 -5.39
C ALA A 87 48.79 24.38 -4.94
N LYS A 88 48.26 24.47 -3.72
CA LYS A 88 47.22 23.61 -3.14
C LYS A 88 45.83 23.87 -3.74
N ASP A 89 45.72 24.86 -4.61
CA ASP A 89 44.47 25.34 -5.17
C ASP A 89 44.18 24.59 -6.48
N ASP A 90 44.05 23.25 -6.43
CA ASP A 90 43.58 22.43 -7.56
C ASP A 90 42.05 22.19 -7.45
N THR A 91 41.41 21.77 -8.54
CA THR A 91 39.95 21.55 -8.62
C THR A 91 39.46 20.57 -7.55
N PRO A 92 40.12 19.43 -7.29
CA PRO A 92 39.73 18.54 -6.20
C PRO A 92 39.88 19.17 -4.79
N ALA A 93 40.94 19.95 -4.54
CA ALA A 93 41.12 20.62 -3.25
C ALA A 93 40.07 21.71 -3.03
N PHE A 94 39.66 22.42 -4.08
CA PHE A 94 38.50 23.32 -4.03
C PHE A 94 37.21 22.58 -3.67
N MET A 95 36.96 21.43 -4.31
CA MET A 95 35.78 20.59 -4.04
C MET A 95 35.75 20.04 -2.60
N SER A 96 36.91 19.88 -1.95
CA SER A 96 37.00 19.45 -0.56
C SER A 96 36.38 20.43 0.45
N GLN A 97 36.23 21.70 0.08
CA GLN A 97 35.76 22.75 0.99
C GLN A 97 34.24 22.74 1.18
N THR A 98 33.50 22.02 0.34
CA THR A 98 32.04 21.98 0.38
C THR A 98 31.54 20.54 0.47
N THR A 99 30.44 20.33 1.18
CA THR A 99 29.79 19.02 1.28
C THR A 99 29.36 18.49 -0.09
N GLY A 100 28.84 19.36 -0.97
CA GLY A 100 28.50 18.98 -2.34
C GLY A 100 29.70 18.51 -3.16
N GLY A 101 30.85 19.19 -3.03
CA GLY A 101 32.07 18.78 -3.73
C GLY A 101 32.68 17.48 -3.18
N GLN A 102 32.60 17.28 -1.87
CA GLN A 102 32.99 16.04 -1.19
C GLN A 102 32.15 14.84 -1.66
N THR A 103 30.82 14.97 -1.68
CA THR A 103 29.92 13.91 -2.15
C THR A 103 30.09 13.64 -3.64
N ALA A 104 30.26 14.70 -4.45
CA ALA A 104 30.53 14.56 -5.88
C ALA A 104 31.82 13.77 -6.14
N ALA A 105 32.87 14.01 -5.34
CA ALA A 105 34.12 13.25 -5.47
C ALA A 105 33.95 11.76 -5.15
N LEU A 106 33.13 11.39 -4.16
CA LEU A 106 32.80 9.99 -3.88
C LEU A 106 32.04 9.34 -5.04
N LEU A 107 31.06 10.04 -5.60
CA LEU A 107 30.31 9.59 -6.77
C LEU A 107 31.24 9.39 -7.97
N CYS A 108 32.08 10.39 -8.29
CA CYS A 108 33.05 10.33 -9.37
C CYS A 108 34.10 9.22 -9.16
N CYS A 109 34.54 8.97 -7.92
CA CYS A 109 35.44 7.87 -7.59
C CYS A 109 34.85 6.52 -8.02
N ALA A 110 33.57 6.30 -7.73
CA ALA A 110 32.89 5.06 -8.08
C ALA A 110 32.58 4.98 -9.59
N LEU A 111 32.08 6.07 -10.18
CA LEU A 111 31.76 6.12 -11.62
C LEU A 111 33.01 5.91 -12.49
N GLY A 112 34.11 6.60 -12.22
CA GLY A 112 35.35 6.46 -12.98
C GLY A 112 36.04 5.11 -12.78
N SER A 113 35.73 4.39 -11.69
CA SER A 113 36.17 2.99 -11.51
C SER A 113 35.35 2.00 -12.34
N LEU A 114 34.11 2.35 -12.72
CA LEU A 114 33.17 1.45 -13.41
C LEU A 114 33.08 1.73 -14.92
N TYR A 115 33.29 2.97 -15.34
CA TYR A 115 33.05 3.42 -16.72
C TYR A 115 34.23 4.23 -17.28
N SER A 116 34.30 4.30 -18.61
CA SER A 116 35.24 5.18 -19.29
C SER A 116 34.82 6.65 -19.16
N LYS A 117 35.79 7.56 -19.32
CA LYS A 117 35.58 9.01 -19.29
C LYS A 117 34.36 9.49 -20.09
N SER A 118 34.18 8.98 -21.32
CA SER A 118 33.07 9.38 -22.19
C SER A 118 31.71 8.99 -21.61
N ARG A 119 31.61 7.76 -21.08
CA ARG A 119 30.39 7.21 -20.47
C ARG A 119 30.08 7.90 -19.13
N CYS A 120 31.08 8.17 -18.30
CA CYS A 120 30.93 8.98 -17.09
C CYS A 120 30.36 10.38 -17.40
N GLY A 121 30.86 11.00 -18.47
CA GLY A 121 30.40 12.30 -18.92
C GLY A 121 28.93 12.33 -19.35
N LEU A 122 28.49 11.30 -20.10
CA LEU A 122 27.09 11.14 -20.49
C LEU A 122 26.19 10.90 -19.29
N LEU A 123 26.60 10.01 -18.38
CA LEU A 123 25.82 9.70 -17.18
C LEU A 123 25.65 10.93 -16.28
N LEU A 124 26.71 11.70 -16.04
CA LEU A 124 26.61 12.94 -15.25
C LEU A 124 25.74 14.00 -15.96
N TYR A 125 25.75 14.03 -17.29
CA TYR A 125 24.91 14.92 -18.07
C TYR A 125 23.43 14.54 -17.95
N ASP A 126 23.09 13.26 -18.11
CA ASP A 126 21.71 12.76 -17.95
C ASP A 126 21.22 12.94 -16.51
N LEU A 127 22.05 12.62 -15.51
CA LEU A 127 21.72 12.80 -14.10
C LEU A 127 21.47 14.28 -13.76
N CYS A 128 22.26 15.18 -14.36
CA CYS A 128 22.04 16.62 -14.22
C CYS A 128 20.70 17.06 -14.81
N ARG A 129 20.28 16.47 -15.94
CA ARG A 129 18.99 16.78 -16.56
C ARG A 129 17.82 16.37 -15.65
N ASP A 130 17.98 15.28 -14.92
CA ASP A 130 16.92 14.71 -14.10
C ASP A 130 16.82 15.37 -12.70
N ILE A 131 17.93 15.85 -12.15
CA ILE A 131 17.99 16.37 -10.76
C ILE A 131 18.08 17.91 -10.70
N LEU A 132 18.78 18.56 -11.64
CA LEU A 132 19.04 20.00 -11.58
C LEU A 132 18.12 20.79 -12.53
N PRO A 133 17.72 22.03 -12.18
CA PRO A 133 16.91 22.85 -13.07
C PRO A 133 17.71 23.31 -14.31
N ALA A 134 16.99 23.61 -15.40
CA ALA A 134 17.55 23.82 -16.74
C ALA A 134 18.57 24.97 -16.83
N ASP A 135 18.46 25.99 -15.97
CA ASP A 135 19.37 27.13 -15.87
C ASP A 135 20.78 26.75 -15.38
N ARG A 136 20.92 25.56 -14.79
CA ARG A 136 22.18 25.04 -14.24
C ARG A 136 22.83 23.96 -15.11
N GLN A 137 22.23 23.63 -16.26
CA GLN A 137 22.69 22.59 -17.18
C GLN A 137 23.57 23.18 -18.30
N LEU A 138 24.74 23.72 -17.93
CA LEU A 138 25.53 24.58 -18.82
C LEU A 138 26.72 23.86 -19.52
N SER A 139 27.12 22.69 -19.03
CA SER A 139 28.37 22.02 -19.47
C SER A 139 28.11 20.82 -20.38
N SER A 140 29.04 20.55 -21.29
CA SER A 140 28.96 19.39 -22.19
C SER A 140 29.33 18.08 -21.48
N PRO A 141 28.87 16.91 -21.97
CA PRO A 141 29.27 15.61 -21.42
C PRO A 141 30.79 15.41 -21.33
N THR A 142 31.54 15.89 -22.32
CA THR A 142 33.01 15.81 -22.33
C THR A 142 33.64 16.56 -21.15
N GLN A 143 33.15 17.78 -20.86
CA GLN A 143 33.64 18.62 -19.77
C GLN A 143 33.30 18.02 -18.40
N LEU A 144 32.10 17.42 -18.25
CA LEU A 144 31.72 16.70 -17.03
C LEU A 144 32.57 15.44 -16.83
N GLY A 145 32.88 14.73 -17.92
CA GLY A 145 33.79 13.59 -17.90
C GLY A 145 35.22 13.96 -17.49
N ASP A 146 35.71 15.13 -17.93
CA ASP A 146 37.01 15.67 -17.50
C ASP A 146 37.06 15.90 -15.99
N VAL A 147 36.07 16.59 -15.43
CA VAL A 147 35.97 16.83 -13.98
C VAL A 147 35.85 15.53 -13.20
N CYS A 148 35.06 14.57 -13.70
CA CYS A 148 34.90 13.25 -13.08
C CYS A 148 36.24 12.51 -12.95
N MET A 149 37.03 12.46 -14.03
CA MET A 149 38.34 11.79 -14.00
C MET A 149 39.37 12.54 -13.14
N LEU A 150 39.29 13.87 -13.04
CA LEU A 150 40.16 14.64 -12.14
C LEU A 150 39.90 14.29 -10.67
N LEU A 151 38.62 14.21 -10.28
CA LEU A 151 38.22 13.81 -8.93
C LEU A 151 38.57 12.35 -8.66
N GLU A 152 38.24 11.45 -9.58
CA GLU A 152 38.52 10.00 -9.45
C GLU A 152 40.02 9.75 -9.23
N ARG A 153 40.90 10.34 -10.05
CA ARG A 153 42.35 10.12 -9.92
C ARG A 153 42.88 10.49 -8.54
N LYS A 154 42.30 11.50 -7.90
CA LYS A 154 42.70 11.93 -6.56
C LYS A 154 42.06 11.10 -5.46
N SER A 155 40.82 10.66 -5.65
CA SER A 155 40.09 9.81 -4.70
C SER A 155 40.38 8.31 -4.84
N ALA A 156 41.06 7.89 -5.91
CA ALA A 156 41.34 6.48 -6.23
C ALA A 156 42.03 5.71 -5.09
N CYS A 157 42.75 6.41 -4.20
CA CYS A 157 43.35 5.80 -3.00
C CYS A 157 42.33 5.23 -2.00
N LEU A 158 41.05 5.62 -2.09
CA LEU A 158 39.96 4.98 -1.34
C LEU A 158 39.71 3.53 -1.80
N GLY A 159 40.06 3.22 -3.06
CA GLY A 159 40.03 1.85 -3.60
C GLY A 159 38.63 1.29 -3.77
N PHE A 160 37.79 1.92 -4.62
CA PHE A 160 36.43 1.45 -4.89
C PHE A 160 36.36 0.00 -5.38
N GLY A 161 37.29 -0.44 -6.23
CA GLY A 161 37.37 -1.85 -6.65
C GLY A 161 37.55 -2.82 -5.47
N ASN A 162 38.35 -2.47 -4.47
CA ASN A 162 38.53 -3.28 -3.25
C ASN A 162 37.26 -3.27 -2.39
N HIS A 163 36.59 -2.11 -2.30
CA HIS A 163 35.31 -2.00 -1.59
C HIS A 163 34.22 -2.84 -2.25
N LEU A 164 34.10 -2.77 -3.57
CA LEU A 164 33.18 -3.59 -4.36
C LEU A 164 33.43 -5.07 -4.13
N ALA A 165 34.69 -5.51 -4.26
CA ALA A 165 35.06 -6.90 -4.01
C ALA A 165 34.69 -7.34 -2.58
N LEU A 166 34.92 -6.48 -1.58
CA LEU A 166 34.55 -6.75 -0.20
C LEU A 166 33.04 -6.91 -0.01
N GLN A 167 32.22 -5.98 -0.52
CA GLN A 167 30.75 -6.07 -0.36
C GLN A 167 30.15 -7.24 -1.12
N VAL A 168 30.64 -7.52 -2.34
CA VAL A 168 30.23 -8.69 -3.10
C VAL A 168 30.62 -9.97 -2.36
N THR A 169 31.85 -10.08 -1.83
CA THR A 169 32.25 -11.26 -1.04
C THR A 169 31.38 -11.43 0.20
N ARG A 170 31.03 -10.34 0.90
CA ARG A 170 30.09 -10.39 2.02
C ARG A 170 28.73 -10.93 1.60
N LEU A 171 28.15 -10.41 0.51
CA LEU A 171 26.89 -10.93 -0.03
C LEU A 171 27.00 -12.43 -0.35
N ARG A 172 28.06 -12.84 -1.06
CA ARG A 172 28.29 -14.26 -1.41
C ARG A 172 28.41 -15.14 -0.17
N GLN A 173 29.10 -14.67 0.86
CA GLN A 173 29.21 -15.38 2.13
C GLN A 173 27.84 -15.55 2.80
N CYS A 174 26.96 -14.55 2.72
CA CYS A 174 25.59 -14.67 3.25
C CYS A 174 24.79 -15.75 2.53
N PHE A 175 24.87 -15.80 1.19
CA PHE A 175 24.23 -16.87 0.41
C PHE A 175 24.77 -18.25 0.82
N PHE A 176 26.09 -18.36 0.99
CA PHE A 176 26.73 -19.60 1.42
C PHE A 176 26.29 -20.04 2.83
N GLU A 177 26.27 -19.12 3.80
CA GLU A 177 25.82 -19.37 5.18
C GLU A 177 24.33 -19.74 5.24
N ALA A 178 23.51 -19.16 4.36
CA ALA A 178 22.10 -19.50 4.20
C ALA A 178 21.86 -20.82 3.44
N GLY A 179 22.91 -21.47 2.91
CA GLY A 179 22.80 -22.69 2.10
C GLY A 179 22.12 -22.48 0.75
N LEU A 180 22.26 -21.28 0.18
CA LEU A 180 21.64 -20.86 -1.07
C LEU A 180 22.67 -20.79 -2.20
N ASP A 181 22.20 -20.97 -3.44
CA ASP A 181 23.03 -20.75 -4.62
C ASP A 181 23.39 -19.27 -4.78
N VAL A 182 24.64 -19.01 -5.13
CA VAL A 182 25.18 -17.65 -5.27
C VAL A 182 24.97 -17.16 -6.71
N PRO A 183 24.20 -16.07 -6.93
CA PRO A 183 24.01 -15.55 -8.28
C PRO A 183 25.33 -15.06 -8.89
N ARG A 184 25.52 -15.36 -10.18
CA ARG A 184 26.78 -15.06 -10.90
C ARG A 184 26.89 -13.61 -11.35
N ASP A 185 25.76 -12.95 -11.50
CA ASP A 185 25.55 -11.62 -12.07
C ASP A 185 25.57 -10.48 -11.02
N LEU A 186 25.83 -10.79 -9.73
CA LEU A 186 25.84 -9.80 -8.64
C LEU A 186 26.81 -8.64 -8.88
N ALA A 187 27.97 -8.92 -9.48
CA ALA A 187 29.06 -7.95 -9.67
C ALA A 187 29.09 -7.36 -11.08
N ASP A 188 28.06 -7.60 -11.89
CA ASP A 188 27.97 -7.03 -13.23
C ASP A 188 27.92 -5.50 -13.17
N THR A 189 28.49 -4.85 -14.17
CA THR A 189 28.37 -3.40 -14.32
C THR A 189 26.96 -3.06 -14.82
N PRO A 190 26.21 -2.17 -14.13
CA PRO A 190 24.88 -1.77 -14.58
C PRO A 190 24.95 -1.04 -15.92
N ALA A 191 23.85 -1.07 -16.68
CA ALA A 191 23.72 -0.19 -17.85
C ALA A 191 23.66 1.28 -17.40
N GLU A 192 24.03 2.21 -18.29
CA GLU A 192 24.03 3.65 -17.98
C GLU A 192 22.63 4.14 -17.59
N GLU A 193 21.60 3.69 -18.31
CA GLU A 193 20.20 4.02 -18.02
C GLU A 193 19.75 3.51 -16.65
N ASP A 194 20.08 2.26 -16.31
CA ASP A 194 19.75 1.67 -15.01
C ASP A 194 20.44 2.41 -13.85
N LEU A 195 21.72 2.78 -14.04
CA LEU A 195 22.47 3.51 -13.04
C LEU A 195 21.99 4.96 -12.88
N ASN A 196 21.60 5.62 -13.97
CA ASN A 196 21.00 6.95 -13.91
C ASN A 196 19.67 6.91 -13.14
N ASN A 197 18.77 5.98 -13.50
CA ASN A 197 17.49 5.78 -12.81
C ASN A 197 17.70 5.48 -11.31
N PHE A 198 18.71 4.65 -10.99
CA PHE A 198 19.10 4.37 -9.62
C PHE A 198 19.55 5.61 -8.86
N LEU A 199 20.50 6.38 -9.41
CA LEU A 199 21.05 7.58 -8.76
C LEU A 199 20.02 8.68 -8.58
N SER A 200 19.13 8.91 -9.55
CA SER A 200 17.98 9.81 -9.43
C SER A 200 17.03 9.36 -8.31
N GLY A 201 16.79 8.05 -8.20
CA GLY A 201 16.03 7.46 -7.09
C GLY A 201 16.70 7.63 -5.72
N VAL A 202 18.02 7.41 -5.63
CA VAL A 202 18.81 7.60 -4.40
C VAL A 202 18.76 9.06 -3.96
N CYS A 203 18.96 10.00 -4.89
CA CYS A 203 18.84 11.42 -4.62
C CYS A 203 17.48 11.77 -4.00
N SER A 204 16.40 11.27 -4.61
CA SER A 204 15.05 11.54 -4.14
C SER A 204 14.78 10.94 -2.75
N ALA A 205 15.19 9.68 -2.53
CA ALA A 205 14.99 8.97 -1.26
C ALA A 205 15.83 9.52 -0.10
N LEU A 206 16.97 10.17 -0.37
CA LEU A 206 17.78 10.83 0.66
C LEU A 206 17.26 12.23 1.01
N GLN A 207 16.54 12.88 0.10
CA GLN A 207 15.97 14.22 0.33
C GLN A 207 14.64 14.18 1.07
N ASP A 208 13.83 13.13 0.87
CA ASP A 208 12.50 13.00 1.46
C ASP A 208 12.37 11.68 2.24
N GLU A 209 12.17 11.80 3.56
CA GLU A 209 12.00 10.65 4.46
C GLU A 209 10.71 9.84 4.18
N SER A 210 9.75 10.42 3.45
CA SER A 210 8.53 9.74 3.03
C SER A 210 8.76 8.81 1.83
N LEU A 211 9.91 8.87 1.15
CA LEU A 211 10.23 8.02 0.00
C LEU A 211 11.12 6.84 0.40
N ILE A 212 10.94 5.72 -0.29
CA ILE A 212 11.77 4.52 -0.21
C ILE A 212 12.21 4.14 -1.62
N LEU A 213 13.50 3.98 -1.82
CA LEU A 213 14.05 3.32 -3.00
C LEU A 213 14.14 1.82 -2.76
N GLN A 214 13.32 1.04 -3.44
CA GLN A 214 13.33 -0.42 -3.42
C GLN A 214 14.12 -0.94 -4.63
N VAL A 215 15.20 -1.66 -4.37
CA VAL A 215 15.97 -2.40 -5.38
C VAL A 215 15.76 -3.89 -5.16
N SER A 216 15.36 -4.62 -6.20
CA SER A 216 15.17 -6.07 -6.13
C SER A 216 15.73 -6.78 -7.37
N GLY A 217 16.18 -8.02 -7.20
CA GLY A 217 16.78 -8.85 -8.26
C GLY A 217 18.20 -9.28 -7.92
N THR A 218 18.92 -9.84 -8.90
CA THR A 218 20.30 -10.35 -8.73
C THR A 218 21.31 -9.54 -9.53
N ARG A 219 20.99 -9.23 -10.78
CA ARG A 219 21.92 -8.58 -11.71
C ARG A 219 22.41 -7.23 -11.16
N CYS A 220 23.72 -6.99 -11.23
CA CYS A 220 24.42 -5.75 -10.82
C CYS A 220 24.13 -5.22 -9.40
N VAL A 221 23.38 -5.94 -8.56
CA VAL A 221 22.96 -5.48 -7.24
C VAL A 221 24.14 -5.29 -6.30
N GLY A 222 25.16 -6.15 -6.39
CA GLY A 222 26.39 -5.98 -5.63
C GLY A 222 27.13 -4.68 -5.96
N THR A 223 27.11 -4.28 -7.24
CA THR A 223 27.68 -3.01 -7.70
C THR A 223 26.90 -1.81 -7.17
N LEU A 224 25.57 -1.82 -7.28
CA LEU A 224 24.70 -0.76 -6.76
C LEU A 224 24.75 -0.65 -5.23
N LEU A 225 24.84 -1.78 -4.54
CA LEU A 225 25.00 -1.82 -3.09
C LEU A 225 26.36 -1.25 -2.65
N ALA A 226 27.45 -1.63 -3.31
CA ALA A 226 28.77 -1.10 -2.99
C ALA A 226 28.84 0.42 -3.21
N LEU A 227 28.19 0.93 -4.26
CA LEU A 227 28.08 2.37 -4.53
C LEU A 227 27.34 3.09 -3.39
N THR A 228 26.19 2.58 -2.97
CA THR A 228 25.41 3.19 -1.88
C THR A 228 26.10 3.08 -0.53
N LEU A 229 26.72 1.95 -0.19
CA LEU A 229 27.47 1.80 1.05
C LEU A 229 28.73 2.67 1.11
N ALA A 230 29.30 3.04 -0.04
CA ALA A 230 30.38 4.00 -0.11
C ALA A 230 29.91 5.44 0.15
N MET A 231 28.66 5.78 -0.19
CA MET A 231 28.12 7.14 -0.09
C MET A 231 27.30 7.40 1.19
N CYS A 232 26.36 6.50 1.52
CA CYS A 232 25.35 6.68 2.56
C CYS A 232 25.00 5.36 3.28
N PRO A 233 25.98 4.69 3.93
CA PRO A 233 25.74 3.41 4.59
C PRO A 233 24.67 3.44 5.70
N GLU A 234 24.40 4.60 6.32
CA GLU A 234 23.41 4.73 7.39
C GLU A 234 21.96 4.73 6.89
N ASP A 235 21.72 4.89 5.58
CA ASP A 235 20.38 4.95 4.98
C ASP A 235 19.97 3.66 4.24
N VAL A 236 20.83 2.63 4.32
CA VAL A 236 20.71 1.40 3.53
C VAL A 236 20.32 0.21 4.40
N SER A 237 19.28 -0.52 3.98
CA SER A 237 18.93 -1.84 4.49
C SER A 237 19.13 -2.89 3.39
N VAL A 238 19.78 -4.01 3.73
CA VAL A 238 20.00 -5.15 2.82
C VAL A 238 19.29 -6.38 3.35
N ARG A 239 18.49 -6.97 2.46
CA ARG A 239 17.69 -8.16 2.72
C ARG A 239 18.06 -9.24 1.72
N ILE A 240 18.32 -10.44 2.21
CA ILE A 240 18.62 -11.61 1.38
C ILE A 240 17.55 -12.65 1.69
N ASN A 241 16.78 -13.07 0.69
CA ASN A 241 15.72 -14.06 0.85
C ASN A 241 14.80 -13.83 2.07
N ARG A 242 14.40 -12.57 2.31
CA ARG A 242 13.49 -12.13 3.41
C ARG A 242 14.14 -11.98 4.79
N GLU A 243 15.44 -12.23 4.93
CA GLU A 243 16.18 -11.98 6.17
C GLU A 243 16.93 -10.65 6.07
N VAL A 244 16.88 -9.85 7.13
CA VAL A 244 17.60 -8.57 7.24
C VAL A 244 19.05 -8.89 7.63
N PHE A 245 19.97 -8.68 6.69
CA PHE A 245 21.39 -8.91 6.91
C PHE A 245 22.09 -7.66 7.46
N MET A 246 21.72 -6.50 6.94
CA MET A 246 22.28 -5.21 7.34
C MET A 246 21.15 -4.19 7.38
N SER A 247 21.12 -3.37 8.42
CA SER A 247 20.14 -2.30 8.59
C SER A 247 20.92 -1.05 9.00
N GLY A 248 20.84 0.01 8.20
CA GLY A 248 21.27 1.33 8.60
C GLY A 248 20.41 1.91 9.72
N LEU A 249 20.67 3.17 10.07
CA LEU A 249 19.81 3.94 10.98
C LEU A 249 18.45 4.26 10.34
N ARG A 250 18.43 4.40 9.01
CA ARG A 250 17.24 4.70 8.21
C ARG A 250 17.05 3.62 7.13
N ASP A 251 15.78 3.32 6.84
CA ASP A 251 15.38 2.34 5.83
C ASP A 251 14.86 3.04 4.56
N ASN A 252 15.60 4.03 4.05
CA ASN A 252 15.20 4.79 2.85
C ASN A 252 15.66 4.09 1.57
N ILE A 253 16.73 3.31 1.60
CA ILE A 253 17.20 2.51 0.46
C ILE A 253 17.19 1.04 0.87
N ILE A 254 16.32 0.23 0.25
CA ILE A 254 16.13 -1.17 0.59
C ILE A 254 16.56 -2.05 -0.58
N PHE A 255 17.61 -2.83 -0.38
CA PHE A 255 18.02 -3.90 -1.29
C PHE A 255 17.37 -5.22 -0.88
N SER A 256 16.66 -5.85 -1.80
CA SER A 256 16.04 -7.17 -1.63
C SER A 256 16.62 -8.14 -2.67
N VAL A 257 17.65 -8.88 -2.29
CA VAL A 257 18.32 -9.84 -3.17
C VAL A 257 17.59 -11.19 -3.08
N THR A 258 17.10 -11.67 -4.22
CA THR A 258 16.36 -12.94 -4.33
C THR A 258 17.21 -14.01 -5.02
N THR A 259 16.97 -15.29 -4.74
CA THR A 259 17.72 -16.42 -5.34
C THR A 259 17.25 -16.83 -6.74
N GLU A 260 16.38 -16.06 -7.39
CA GLU A 260 15.96 -16.35 -8.76
C GLU A 260 17.05 -15.89 -9.72
N ASP A 261 17.92 -16.82 -10.12
CA ASP A 261 18.99 -16.60 -11.09
C ASP A 261 18.43 -15.99 -12.40
N GLY A 262 18.97 -14.83 -12.78
CA GLY A 262 18.57 -14.12 -14.01
C GLY A 262 17.36 -13.19 -13.84
N SER A 263 16.91 -12.92 -12.60
CA SER A 263 15.93 -11.86 -12.35
C SER A 263 16.54 -10.49 -12.69
N SER A 264 15.89 -9.75 -13.61
CA SER A 264 16.31 -8.40 -13.95
C SER A 264 16.23 -7.50 -12.71
N THR A 265 17.20 -6.60 -12.57
CA THR A 265 17.20 -5.59 -11.50
C THR A 265 16.01 -4.67 -11.68
N GLN A 266 15.16 -4.62 -10.67
CA GLN A 266 14.01 -3.73 -10.62
C GLN A 266 14.30 -2.64 -9.59
N ILE A 267 14.20 -1.39 -10.03
CA ILE A 267 14.41 -0.21 -9.20
C ILE A 267 13.09 0.55 -9.16
N HIS A 268 12.55 0.74 -7.95
CA HIS A 268 11.26 1.40 -7.75
C HIS A 268 11.38 2.43 -6.63
N LEU A 269 10.98 3.66 -6.93
CA LEU A 269 10.77 4.69 -5.91
C LEU A 269 9.32 4.59 -5.44
N GLU A 270 9.13 4.30 -4.15
CA GLU A 270 7.83 4.10 -3.52
C GLU A 270 7.62 5.15 -2.42
N THR A 271 6.38 5.61 -2.19
CA THR A 271 6.07 6.56 -1.11
C THR A 271 5.47 5.82 0.08
N LYS A 272 6.00 6.04 1.29
CA LYS A 272 5.49 5.54 2.57
C LYS A 272 4.10 6.11 2.85
N LEU A 273 3.15 5.22 3.13
CA LEU A 273 1.87 5.59 3.70
C LEU A 273 2.03 5.88 5.18
N GLU A 274 1.60 7.07 5.61
CA GLU A 274 1.56 7.40 7.04
C GLU A 274 0.40 6.68 7.71
N ILE A 275 0.73 5.61 8.42
CA ILE A 275 -0.18 4.79 9.21
C ILE A 275 -0.56 5.54 10.51
N LYS A 276 -1.82 5.44 10.95
CA LYS A 276 -2.34 6.00 12.23
C LYS A 276 -2.34 7.54 12.33
N LYS A 277 -2.19 8.23 11.21
CA LYS A 277 -2.51 9.65 11.05
C LYS A 277 -3.56 9.75 9.95
N ALA A 278 -4.41 10.77 10.01
CA ALA A 278 -5.31 11.14 8.90
C ALA A 278 -4.57 11.64 7.64
N GLY A 279 -3.38 11.11 7.39
CA GLY A 279 -2.48 11.43 6.29
C GLY A 279 -2.95 10.83 4.98
N PHE A 280 -3.59 9.65 4.98
CA PHE A 280 -4.09 9.05 3.74
C PHE A 280 -5.09 9.99 3.04
N LEU A 281 -6.15 10.40 3.77
CA LEU A 281 -7.12 11.38 3.29
C LEU A 281 -6.46 12.69 2.83
N LYS A 282 -5.61 13.28 3.68
CA LYS A 282 -5.02 14.59 3.41
C LYS A 282 -4.04 14.61 2.23
N ARG A 283 -3.35 13.51 1.96
CA ARG A 283 -2.29 13.46 0.94
C ARG A 283 -2.75 12.86 -0.39
N HIS A 284 -3.62 11.86 -0.31
CA HIS A 284 -3.98 11.05 -1.48
C HIS A 284 -5.41 11.29 -1.95
N ILE A 285 -6.21 12.09 -1.24
CA ILE A 285 -7.57 12.40 -1.66
C ILE A 285 -7.72 13.91 -1.80
N ILE A 286 -7.90 14.37 -3.04
CA ILE A 286 -8.05 15.78 -3.34
C ILE A 286 -9.47 16.01 -3.85
N ALA A 287 -10.23 16.80 -3.09
CA ALA A 287 -11.54 17.31 -3.49
C ALA A 287 -11.32 18.47 -4.48
N ASP A 288 -11.24 18.15 -5.76
CA ASP A 288 -11.04 19.17 -6.78
C ASP A 288 -12.37 19.87 -7.11
N SER A 289 -12.46 21.17 -6.80
CA SER A 289 -13.66 21.99 -7.02
C SER A 289 -13.83 22.45 -8.47
N GLN A 290 -12.82 22.26 -9.34
CA GLN A 290 -12.73 22.96 -10.62
C GLN A 290 -12.85 22.09 -11.89
N HIS A 291 -13.05 20.77 -11.78
CA HIS A 291 -13.12 19.95 -12.99
C HIS A 291 -14.50 19.97 -13.69
N LYS A 292 -14.51 20.70 -14.82
CA LYS A 292 -15.59 21.01 -15.77
C LYS A 292 -16.18 19.85 -16.58
N ARG A 293 -15.97 18.58 -16.23
CA ARG A 293 -16.57 17.44 -16.95
C ARG A 293 -17.06 16.37 -15.99
N ASN A 294 -18.15 16.65 -15.30
CA ASN A 294 -19.01 15.63 -14.75
C ASN A 294 -20.36 15.77 -15.45
N GLU A 295 -20.50 15.11 -16.59
CA GLU A 295 -21.75 15.06 -17.36
C GLU A 295 -22.80 14.13 -16.71
N GLU A 296 -22.43 13.46 -15.61
CA GLU A 296 -23.28 12.50 -14.91
C GLU A 296 -23.99 13.14 -13.70
N LEU A 297 -25.27 12.78 -13.54
CA LEU A 297 -26.07 13.16 -12.37
C LEU A 297 -25.48 12.56 -11.10
N ARG A 298 -25.35 13.40 -10.07
CA ARG A 298 -24.90 13.00 -8.73
C ARG A 298 -25.95 13.27 -7.71
N PHE A 299 -26.08 12.33 -6.78
CA PHE A 299 -26.92 12.50 -5.61
C PHE A 299 -26.05 12.62 -4.37
N THR A 300 -26.48 13.46 -3.46
CA THR A 300 -26.03 13.41 -2.07
C THR A 300 -26.35 12.03 -1.51
N CYS A 301 -25.45 11.45 -0.74
CA CYS A 301 -25.66 10.12 -0.14
C CYS A 301 -26.90 10.08 0.76
N ASP A 302 -27.20 11.19 1.46
CA ASP A 302 -28.40 11.30 2.27
C ASP A 302 -29.65 11.29 1.38
N GLY A 303 -30.54 10.33 1.64
CA GLY A 303 -31.76 10.08 0.89
C GLY A 303 -31.54 9.54 -0.52
N ILE A 304 -30.33 9.09 -0.89
CA ILE A 304 -30.00 8.67 -2.26
C ILE A 304 -30.96 7.59 -2.78
N PHE A 305 -31.18 6.53 -2.01
CA PHE A 305 -32.02 5.41 -2.43
C PHE A 305 -33.50 5.73 -2.34
N SER A 306 -33.91 6.57 -1.39
CA SER A 306 -35.27 7.09 -1.34
C SER A 306 -35.59 7.86 -2.62
N SER A 307 -34.69 8.77 -3.02
CA SER A 307 -34.83 9.61 -4.20
C SER A 307 -34.78 8.79 -5.49
N GLN A 308 -33.86 7.84 -5.58
CA GLN A 308 -33.74 6.93 -6.72
C GLN A 308 -34.99 6.06 -6.88
N LEU A 309 -35.54 5.53 -5.78
CA LEU A 309 -36.77 4.73 -5.83
C LEU A 309 -37.96 5.57 -6.30
N ASP A 310 -38.12 6.79 -5.78
CA ASP A 310 -39.21 7.69 -6.17
C ASP A 310 -39.12 8.07 -7.66
N LEU A 311 -37.90 8.28 -8.17
CA LEU A 311 -37.65 8.53 -9.58
C LEU A 311 -38.01 7.31 -10.43
N SER A 312 -37.59 6.10 -10.04
CA SER A 312 -37.94 4.85 -10.73
C SER A 312 -39.44 4.57 -10.74
N LEU A 313 -40.16 4.87 -9.65
CA LEU A 313 -41.62 4.78 -9.59
C LEU A 313 -42.28 5.80 -10.51
N SER A 314 -41.83 7.05 -10.48
CA SER A 314 -42.36 8.11 -11.36
C SER A 314 -42.15 7.79 -12.83
N MET A 315 -41.01 7.20 -13.22
CA MET A 315 -40.73 6.81 -14.60
C MET A 315 -41.71 5.77 -15.15
N VAL A 316 -42.31 4.94 -14.28
CA VAL A 316 -43.32 3.96 -14.68
C VAL A 316 -44.76 4.45 -14.47
N GLY A 317 -44.94 5.70 -14.03
CA GLY A 317 -46.24 6.29 -13.72
C GLY A 317 -46.86 5.79 -12.41
N ALA A 318 -46.05 5.38 -11.44
CA ALA A 318 -46.47 5.02 -10.09
C ALA A 318 -46.10 6.13 -9.09
N ASP A 319 -46.94 6.31 -8.07
CA ASP A 319 -46.68 7.28 -7.00
C ASP A 319 -45.57 6.79 -6.05
N SER A 320 -44.90 7.72 -5.38
CA SER A 320 -43.94 7.42 -4.31
C SER A 320 -44.57 6.52 -3.25
N SER A 321 -43.89 5.43 -2.87
CA SER A 321 -44.46 4.42 -1.98
C SER A 321 -43.65 4.25 -0.71
N GLN A 322 -44.11 4.88 0.38
CA GLN A 322 -43.54 4.67 1.71
C GLN A 322 -43.59 3.21 2.18
N PRO A 323 -44.67 2.45 1.92
CA PRO A 323 -44.70 1.02 2.23
C PRO A 323 -43.59 0.23 1.53
N LEU A 324 -43.24 0.59 0.29
CA LEU A 324 -42.17 -0.09 -0.46
C LEU A 324 -40.79 0.23 0.13
N LYS A 325 -40.52 1.50 0.46
CA LYS A 325 -39.29 1.93 1.15
C LYS A 325 -39.09 1.18 2.47
N LEU A 326 -40.16 1.06 3.26
CA LEU A 326 -40.15 0.32 4.52
C LEU A 326 -39.95 -1.18 4.30
N ALA A 327 -40.57 -1.77 3.28
CA ALA A 327 -40.41 -3.20 2.97
C ALA A 327 -38.97 -3.54 2.56
N ILE A 328 -38.32 -2.68 1.77
CA ILE A 328 -36.90 -2.82 1.42
C ILE A 328 -36.04 -2.72 2.69
N SER A 329 -36.24 -1.69 3.51
CA SER A 329 -35.46 -1.43 4.73
C SER A 329 -35.59 -2.59 5.73
N ASN A 330 -36.81 -3.09 5.94
CA ASN A 330 -37.07 -4.25 6.80
C ASN A 330 -36.40 -5.52 6.28
N PHE A 331 -36.42 -5.74 4.96
CA PHE A 331 -35.77 -6.90 4.36
C PHE A 331 -34.24 -6.84 4.50
N VAL A 332 -33.63 -5.69 4.21
CA VAL A 332 -32.18 -5.48 4.40
C VAL A 332 -31.77 -5.66 5.85
N ALA A 333 -32.53 -5.06 6.78
CA ALA A 333 -32.29 -5.22 8.21
C ALA A 333 -32.44 -6.68 8.66
N SER A 334 -33.46 -7.40 8.19
CA SER A 334 -33.68 -8.81 8.52
C SER A 334 -32.51 -9.68 8.04
N ILE A 335 -31.99 -9.45 6.83
CA ILE A 335 -30.81 -10.19 6.32
C ILE A 335 -29.57 -9.87 7.14
N ALA A 336 -29.31 -8.59 7.43
CA ALA A 336 -28.12 -8.19 8.15
C ALA A 336 -28.11 -8.70 9.60
N MET A 337 -29.29 -8.86 10.21
CA MET A 337 -29.46 -9.38 11.57
C MET A 337 -29.61 -10.90 11.65
N GLU A 338 -29.67 -11.61 10.51
CA GLU A 338 -29.83 -13.06 10.51
C GLU A 338 -28.70 -13.72 11.32
N PRO A 339 -29.04 -14.61 12.29
CA PRO A 339 -28.07 -15.16 13.23
C PRO A 339 -27.09 -16.15 12.60
N THR A 340 -27.32 -16.58 11.36
CA THR A 340 -26.50 -17.56 10.66
C THR A 340 -26.08 -17.02 9.31
N ALA A 341 -24.82 -17.21 8.95
CA ALA A 341 -24.36 -16.92 7.59
C ALA A 341 -24.97 -17.85 6.53
N ASP A 342 -25.76 -18.83 6.99
CA ASP A 342 -26.49 -19.78 6.17
C ASP A 342 -27.08 -19.09 4.96
N CYS A 343 -27.81 -17.96 5.10
CA CYS A 343 -28.42 -17.16 4.02
C CYS A 343 -27.57 -16.97 2.75
N PHE A 344 -26.24 -16.98 2.86
CA PHE A 344 -25.30 -16.67 1.81
C PHE A 344 -24.62 -17.91 1.17
N TYR A 345 -24.86 -19.11 1.72
CA TYR A 345 -24.21 -20.35 1.30
C TYR A 345 -25.21 -21.48 0.98
N ASN A 346 -24.78 -22.38 0.10
CA ASN A 346 -25.42 -23.68 -0.10
C ASN A 346 -24.66 -24.72 0.73
N SER A 347 -25.32 -25.36 1.70
CA SER A 347 -24.68 -26.28 2.66
C SER A 347 -24.05 -27.53 2.03
N ASN A 348 -24.28 -27.79 0.74
CA ASN A 348 -23.88 -29.02 0.06
C ASN A 348 -22.50 -28.97 -0.64
N THR A 349 -21.78 -27.85 -0.59
CA THR A 349 -20.46 -27.71 -1.24
C THR A 349 -19.31 -27.77 -0.23
N THR A 350 -18.65 -28.93 -0.13
CA THR A 350 -17.49 -29.14 0.76
C THR A 350 -16.27 -28.28 0.42
N TYR A 351 -16.20 -27.74 -0.81
CA TYR A 351 -15.10 -26.91 -1.29
C TYR A 351 -15.17 -25.43 -0.83
N GLU A 352 -16.28 -24.96 -0.28
CA GLU A 352 -16.48 -23.53 0.03
C GLU A 352 -16.22 -23.14 1.50
N ARG A 353 -15.93 -24.11 2.39
CA ARG A 353 -15.71 -23.86 3.82
C ARG A 353 -14.55 -22.90 4.14
N GLU A 354 -13.63 -22.69 3.21
CA GLU A 354 -12.46 -21.82 3.39
C GLU A 354 -12.74 -20.34 3.12
N ARG A 355 -13.97 -19.95 2.74
CA ARG A 355 -14.32 -18.57 2.33
C ARG A 355 -15.62 -18.04 2.92
N LEU A 356 -15.92 -18.42 4.16
CA LEU A 356 -17.19 -18.11 4.80
C LEU A 356 -17.12 -16.82 5.64
N PHE A 357 -18.24 -16.11 5.71
CA PHE A 357 -18.52 -15.12 6.74
C PHE A 357 -18.45 -15.77 8.14
N PRO A 358 -18.39 -14.95 9.21
CA PRO A 358 -18.48 -15.44 10.57
C PRO A 358 -19.73 -16.33 10.75
N THR A 359 -19.67 -17.31 11.66
CA THR A 359 -20.76 -18.26 11.92
C THR A 359 -22.08 -17.54 12.21
N GLN A 360 -21.96 -16.43 12.92
CA GLN A 360 -23.04 -15.54 13.32
C GLN A 360 -23.49 -14.54 12.23
N GLY A 361 -22.96 -14.61 11.01
CA GLY A 361 -23.37 -13.78 9.88
C GLY A 361 -22.84 -12.33 9.91
N LEU A 362 -23.55 -11.43 9.22
CA LEU A 362 -23.12 -10.03 9.04
C LEU A 362 -23.15 -9.19 10.32
N LYS A 363 -23.97 -9.57 11.32
CA LYS A 363 -24.05 -8.84 12.60
C LYS A 363 -22.69 -8.76 13.31
N VAL A 364 -21.85 -9.80 13.19
CA VAL A 364 -20.49 -9.79 13.75
C VAL A 364 -19.60 -8.78 13.04
N ILE A 365 -19.70 -8.72 11.71
CA ILE A 365 -18.92 -7.81 10.87
C ILE A 365 -19.29 -6.36 11.15
N LEU A 366 -20.57 -6.09 11.39
CA LEU A 366 -21.12 -4.78 11.76
C LEU A 366 -20.83 -4.37 13.21
N GLY A 367 -20.34 -5.31 14.04
CA GLY A 367 -19.93 -5.04 15.41
C GLY A 367 -21.04 -5.10 16.46
N PRO A 368 -20.71 -4.89 17.74
CA PRO A 368 -21.67 -5.04 18.85
C PRO A 368 -22.84 -4.06 18.78
N THR A 369 -22.66 -2.91 18.14
CA THR A 369 -23.70 -1.89 17.95
C THR A 369 -24.49 -2.06 16.64
N TYR A 370 -24.43 -3.24 16.00
CA TYR A 370 -25.01 -3.49 14.68
C TYR A 370 -26.46 -3.02 14.52
N ARG A 371 -27.32 -3.16 15.56
CA ARG A 371 -28.73 -2.71 15.48
C ARG A 371 -28.84 -1.20 15.25
N GLN A 372 -28.08 -0.44 16.04
CA GLN A 372 -28.05 1.02 15.91
C GLN A 372 -27.45 1.41 14.57
N THR A 373 -26.34 0.77 14.17
CA THR A 373 -25.69 1.00 12.88
C THR A 373 -26.66 0.76 11.71
N ILE A 374 -27.42 -0.33 11.73
CA ILE A 374 -28.39 -0.68 10.69
C ILE A 374 -29.49 0.38 10.61
N SER A 375 -30.14 0.72 11.72
CA SER A 375 -31.23 1.70 11.72
C SER A 375 -30.74 3.07 11.27
N GLN A 376 -29.62 3.56 11.82
CA GLN A 376 -29.07 4.88 11.47
C GLN A 376 -28.63 4.96 10.01
N ARG A 377 -27.94 3.93 9.48
CA ARG A 377 -27.46 3.95 8.09
C ARG A 377 -28.62 3.83 7.11
N LEU A 378 -29.60 2.96 7.38
CA LEU A 378 -30.79 2.82 6.51
C LEU A 378 -31.69 4.06 6.54
N GLU A 379 -31.90 4.67 7.71
CA GLU A 379 -32.66 5.91 7.85
C GLU A 379 -32.05 7.05 7.01
N LYS A 380 -30.72 7.16 7.03
CA LYS A 380 -30.01 8.18 6.24
C LYS A 380 -30.18 8.02 4.74
N VAL A 381 -30.19 6.80 4.21
CA VAL A 381 -30.16 6.58 2.74
C VAL A 381 -31.52 6.26 2.13
N LEU A 382 -32.43 5.64 2.91
CA LEU A 382 -33.70 5.11 2.41
C LEU A 382 -34.87 5.38 3.36
N CYS A 383 -34.92 4.68 4.50
CA CYS A 383 -35.98 4.75 5.51
C CYS A 383 -35.57 3.97 6.76
N CYS A 384 -36.06 4.39 7.93
CA CYS A 384 -35.82 3.66 9.17
C CYS A 384 -36.59 2.32 9.16
N PRO A 385 -35.92 1.18 9.45
CA PRO A 385 -36.60 -0.10 9.57
C PRO A 385 -37.52 -0.14 10.81
N SER A 386 -38.47 -1.07 10.81
CA SER A 386 -39.34 -1.34 11.96
C SER A 386 -38.58 -1.99 13.11
N ASP A 387 -38.97 -1.67 14.35
CA ASP A 387 -38.36 -2.26 15.57
C ASP A 387 -38.54 -3.78 15.64
N ALA A 388 -39.68 -4.28 15.15
CA ALA A 388 -40.00 -5.70 15.07
C ALA A 388 -39.73 -6.24 13.65
N LEU A 389 -38.55 -6.82 13.47
CA LEU A 389 -38.16 -7.48 12.22
C LEU A 389 -38.74 -8.89 12.13
N GLN A 390 -39.04 -9.31 10.90
CA GLN A 390 -39.50 -10.66 10.57
C GLN A 390 -38.34 -11.55 10.15
N SER A 391 -38.61 -12.84 9.95
CA SER A 391 -37.64 -13.71 9.30
C SER A 391 -37.30 -13.17 7.89
N PRO A 392 -36.06 -13.33 7.39
CA PRO A 392 -35.69 -12.86 6.06
C PRO A 392 -36.61 -13.37 4.94
N LYS A 393 -37.13 -14.60 5.06
CA LYS A 393 -38.07 -15.18 4.09
C LYS A 393 -39.42 -14.46 4.10
N GLU A 394 -39.96 -14.15 5.27
CA GLU A 394 -41.20 -13.39 5.40
C GLU A 394 -41.04 -11.95 4.92
N ALA A 395 -39.94 -11.29 5.31
CA ALA A 395 -39.63 -9.95 4.87
C ALA A 395 -39.47 -9.87 3.33
N PHE A 396 -38.86 -10.89 2.71
CA PHE A 396 -38.79 -11.02 1.25
C PHE A 396 -40.17 -11.17 0.60
N ASN A 397 -41.02 -12.04 1.15
CA ASN A 397 -42.38 -12.22 0.64
C ASN A 397 -43.20 -10.92 0.76
N ARG A 398 -43.02 -10.16 1.86
CA ARG A 398 -43.63 -8.84 2.01
C ARG A 398 -43.10 -7.85 0.99
N LEU A 399 -41.79 -7.78 0.76
CA LEU A 399 -41.19 -6.96 -0.29
C LEU A 399 -41.81 -7.27 -1.66
N GLN A 400 -41.91 -8.55 -2.03
CA GLN A 400 -42.54 -8.96 -3.28
C GLN A 400 -44.02 -8.55 -3.35
N ASN A 401 -44.78 -8.72 -2.26
CA ASN A 401 -46.20 -8.36 -2.21
C ASN A 401 -46.40 -6.85 -2.30
N THR A 402 -45.63 -6.06 -1.55
CA THR A 402 -45.69 -4.59 -1.62
C THR A 402 -45.30 -4.09 -2.99
N LEU A 403 -44.26 -4.66 -3.60
CA LEU A 403 -43.87 -4.31 -4.96
C LEU A 403 -45.03 -4.58 -5.93
N ARG A 404 -45.65 -5.78 -5.89
CA ARG A 404 -46.81 -6.14 -6.74
C ARG A 404 -47.95 -5.13 -6.68
N VAL A 405 -48.24 -4.56 -5.51
CA VAL A 405 -49.31 -3.56 -5.33
C VAL A 405 -48.98 -2.27 -6.09
N VAL A 406 -47.71 -1.88 -6.14
CA VAL A 406 -47.25 -0.64 -6.79
C VAL A 406 -46.97 -0.84 -8.28
N LEU A 407 -46.84 -2.09 -8.77
CA LEU A 407 -46.51 -2.37 -10.16
C LEU A 407 -47.62 -1.92 -11.14
N PRO A 408 -47.32 -1.01 -12.09
CA PRO A 408 -48.25 -0.66 -13.15
C PRO A 408 -48.20 -1.71 -14.26
N LEU A 409 -48.76 -2.90 -14.01
CA LEU A 409 -48.76 -4.03 -14.98
C LEU A 409 -49.38 -3.69 -16.34
N LYS A 410 -50.17 -2.61 -16.43
CA LYS A 410 -50.69 -2.04 -17.67
C LYS A 410 -49.58 -1.51 -18.59
N ASN A 411 -48.44 -1.10 -18.05
CA ASN A 411 -47.29 -0.54 -18.77
C ASN A 411 -46.25 -1.61 -19.16
N CYS A 412 -46.59 -2.90 -19.01
CA CYS A 412 -45.72 -4.01 -19.39
C CYS A 412 -45.73 -4.24 -20.91
N THR A 413 -44.56 -4.19 -21.54
CA THR A 413 -44.38 -4.40 -22.99
C THR A 413 -43.86 -5.79 -23.37
N CYS A 414 -43.32 -6.56 -22.43
CA CYS A 414 -42.59 -7.81 -22.73
C CYS A 414 -43.38 -9.11 -22.48
N SER A 415 -44.66 -9.01 -22.06
CA SER A 415 -45.58 -10.08 -21.63
C SER A 415 -45.10 -10.99 -20.48
N SER A 416 -43.79 -11.12 -20.27
CA SER A 416 -43.14 -11.99 -19.29
C SER A 416 -43.34 -11.52 -17.85
N CYS A 417 -43.45 -10.20 -17.61
CA CYS A 417 -43.68 -9.66 -16.26
C CYS A 417 -45.06 -10.02 -15.66
N LYS A 418 -46.00 -10.54 -16.47
CA LYS A 418 -47.34 -10.95 -16.01
C LYS A 418 -47.42 -12.42 -15.59
N ILE A 419 -46.46 -13.26 -16.02
CA ILE A 419 -46.53 -14.73 -15.95
C ILE A 419 -45.62 -15.29 -14.85
N GLY A 420 -44.55 -14.56 -14.50
CA GLY A 420 -43.55 -14.99 -13.50
C GLY A 420 -43.77 -14.44 -12.10
N LYS A 421 -43.23 -15.14 -11.09
CA LYS A 421 -42.96 -14.50 -9.79
C LYS A 421 -41.86 -13.45 -9.98
N ILE A 422 -41.93 -12.35 -9.23
CA ILE A 422 -40.90 -11.29 -9.28
C ILE A 422 -39.55 -11.91 -8.93
N TRP A 423 -38.54 -11.66 -9.76
CA TRP A 423 -37.17 -12.19 -9.65
C TRP A 423 -37.03 -13.72 -9.80
N ASP A 424 -38.00 -14.37 -10.42
CA ASP A 424 -37.87 -15.78 -10.83
C ASP A 424 -36.95 -15.91 -12.05
N VAL A 425 -35.66 -16.06 -11.77
CA VAL A 425 -34.57 -16.16 -12.76
C VAL A 425 -34.80 -17.30 -13.75
N THR A 426 -35.48 -18.39 -13.34
CA THR A 426 -35.75 -19.53 -14.22
C THR A 426 -36.76 -19.21 -15.31
N ARG A 427 -37.61 -18.21 -15.07
CA ARG A 427 -38.65 -17.74 -15.99
C ARG A 427 -38.29 -16.44 -16.72
N HIS A 428 -37.13 -15.86 -16.41
CA HIS A 428 -36.64 -14.68 -17.11
C HIS A 428 -36.09 -15.07 -18.50
N PRO A 429 -36.33 -14.24 -19.54
CA PRO A 429 -35.71 -14.47 -20.84
C PRO A 429 -34.19 -14.50 -20.73
N LYS A 430 -33.56 -15.56 -21.23
CA LYS A 430 -32.09 -15.64 -21.31
C LYS A 430 -31.55 -14.66 -22.34
N SER A 431 -30.35 -14.13 -22.11
CA SER A 431 -29.70 -13.08 -22.91
C SER A 431 -29.66 -13.31 -24.44
N HIS A 432 -29.68 -14.57 -24.88
CA HIS A 432 -29.62 -14.98 -26.29
C HIS A 432 -31.00 -15.25 -26.92
N LEU A 433 -32.10 -15.04 -26.21
CA LEU A 433 -33.45 -15.28 -26.71
C LEU A 433 -34.09 -13.99 -27.24
N ASN A 434 -34.92 -14.10 -28.27
CA ASN A 434 -35.67 -12.96 -28.85
C ASN A 434 -36.53 -12.21 -27.82
N ALA A 435 -36.93 -12.86 -26.73
CA ALA A 435 -37.70 -12.26 -25.64
C ALA A 435 -36.86 -11.40 -24.68
N TYR A 436 -35.52 -11.43 -24.75
CA TYR A 436 -34.63 -10.70 -23.84
C TYR A 436 -34.62 -9.20 -24.05
N LEU A 437 -34.44 -8.74 -25.30
CA LEU A 437 -34.42 -7.31 -25.67
C LEU A 437 -35.73 -6.59 -25.25
N PRO A 438 -36.93 -7.11 -25.55
CA PRO A 438 -38.17 -6.53 -25.05
C PRO A 438 -38.27 -6.51 -23.53
N TRP A 439 -37.69 -7.51 -22.85
CA TRP A 439 -37.75 -7.63 -21.38
C TRP A 439 -36.81 -6.65 -20.67
N ILE A 440 -35.58 -6.45 -21.15
CA ILE A 440 -34.64 -5.49 -20.55
C ILE A 440 -35.13 -4.05 -20.67
N HIS A 441 -35.84 -3.72 -21.76
CA HIS A 441 -36.41 -2.38 -21.98
C HIS A 441 -37.84 -2.23 -21.46
N CYS A 442 -38.44 -3.27 -20.86
CA CYS A 442 -39.77 -3.18 -20.29
C CYS A 442 -39.75 -2.30 -19.03
N PRO A 443 -40.60 -1.25 -18.93
CA PRO A 443 -40.62 -0.35 -17.76
C PRO A 443 -40.83 -1.10 -16.44
N VAL A 444 -41.70 -2.10 -16.43
CA VAL A 444 -41.97 -2.94 -15.25
C VAL A 444 -40.74 -3.78 -14.86
N SER A 445 -40.04 -4.34 -15.84
CA SER A 445 -38.81 -5.11 -15.60
C SER A 445 -37.68 -4.21 -15.08
N ARG A 446 -37.57 -2.99 -15.62
CA ARG A 446 -36.62 -1.98 -15.15
C ARG A 446 -36.89 -1.62 -13.69
N LEU A 447 -38.14 -1.36 -13.31
CA LEU A 447 -38.48 -1.12 -11.90
C LEU A 447 -38.11 -2.31 -11.00
N TRP A 448 -38.30 -3.56 -11.45
CA TRP A 448 -37.86 -4.74 -10.68
C TRP A 448 -36.35 -4.77 -10.46
N ARG A 449 -35.58 -4.39 -11.49
CA ARG A 449 -34.13 -4.27 -11.41
C ARG A 449 -33.72 -3.15 -10.46
N ASP A 450 -34.33 -1.98 -10.58
CA ASP A 450 -34.03 -0.81 -9.74
C ASP A 450 -34.27 -1.12 -8.27
N VAL A 451 -35.43 -1.73 -7.92
CA VAL A 451 -35.72 -2.15 -6.54
C VAL A 451 -34.70 -3.16 -6.03
N ALA A 452 -34.28 -4.11 -6.87
CA ALA A 452 -33.28 -5.12 -6.51
C ALA A 452 -31.88 -4.52 -6.31
N GLN A 453 -31.47 -3.58 -7.16
CA GLN A 453 -30.22 -2.83 -7.05
C GLN A 453 -30.22 -1.95 -5.80
N ILE A 454 -31.30 -1.20 -5.55
CA ILE A 454 -31.46 -0.39 -4.34
C ILE A 454 -31.39 -1.27 -3.08
N THR A 455 -32.02 -2.44 -3.09
CA THR A 455 -31.95 -3.39 -1.98
C THR A 455 -30.52 -3.87 -1.73
N GLN A 456 -29.80 -4.24 -2.80
CA GLN A 456 -28.40 -4.66 -2.72
C GLN A 456 -27.51 -3.51 -2.22
N ALA A 457 -27.61 -2.34 -2.82
CA ALA A 457 -26.82 -1.17 -2.45
C ALA A 457 -27.11 -0.73 -1.01
N SER A 458 -28.37 -0.79 -0.55
CA SER A 458 -28.74 -0.52 0.85
C SER A 458 -28.04 -1.47 1.83
N LEU A 459 -27.88 -2.75 1.48
CA LEU A 459 -27.10 -3.69 2.29
C LEU A 459 -25.61 -3.32 2.33
N LEU A 460 -25.02 -2.90 1.20
CA LEU A 460 -23.62 -2.51 1.13
C LEU A 460 -23.33 -1.23 1.92
N PHE A 461 -24.27 -0.28 1.91
CA PHE A 461 -24.19 0.96 2.68
C PHE A 461 -24.18 0.75 4.19
N LEU A 462 -24.61 -0.42 4.68
CA LEU A 462 -24.46 -0.78 6.09
C LEU A 462 -23.00 -0.83 6.54
N PHE A 463 -22.01 -0.85 5.64
CA PHE A 463 -20.58 -0.87 5.94
C PHE A 463 -19.87 0.47 5.69
N LEU A 464 -20.58 1.46 5.11
CA LEU A 464 -20.02 2.75 4.74
C LEU A 464 -20.15 3.78 5.87
N GLN A 465 -19.08 4.53 6.08
CA GLN A 465 -19.08 5.82 6.76
C GLN A 465 -18.77 6.91 5.72
N TYR A 466 -19.51 8.01 5.77
CA TYR A 466 -19.36 9.13 4.84
C TYR A 466 -19.71 10.45 5.52
N SER A 467 -19.15 11.55 5.01
CA SER A 467 -19.39 12.90 5.52
C SER A 467 -20.65 13.54 4.94
N LEU A 468 -21.14 14.59 5.61
CA LEU A 468 -22.19 15.45 5.08
C LEU A 468 -21.76 16.00 3.71
N ASN A 469 -22.64 15.91 2.71
CA ASN A 469 -22.47 16.32 1.31
C ASN A 469 -21.72 15.34 0.39
N THR A 470 -21.27 14.18 0.90
CA THR A 470 -20.63 13.20 0.04
C THR A 470 -21.58 12.73 -1.06
N SER A 471 -21.09 12.72 -2.29
CA SER A 471 -21.93 12.45 -3.47
C SER A 471 -21.54 11.15 -4.16
N LEU A 472 -22.53 10.51 -4.78
CA LEU A 472 -22.35 9.31 -5.60
C LEU A 472 -23.05 9.48 -6.95
N ARG A 473 -22.57 8.71 -7.93
CA ARG A 473 -23.18 8.68 -9.26
C ARG A 473 -24.59 8.11 -9.18
N SER A 474 -25.50 8.66 -9.99
CA SER A 474 -26.91 8.27 -10.12
C SER A 474 -27.10 6.79 -10.48
N HIS A 475 -26.19 6.23 -11.26
CA HIS A 475 -26.26 4.86 -11.75
C HIS A 475 -25.34 3.98 -10.91
N ILE A 476 -25.89 3.38 -9.86
CA ILE A 476 -25.20 2.32 -9.13
C ILE A 476 -25.31 1.05 -9.97
N GLY A 477 -24.30 0.80 -10.80
CA GLY A 477 -24.08 -0.47 -11.50
C GLY A 477 -25.12 -0.83 -12.55
N ASP A 478 -25.32 0.01 -13.58
CA ASP A 478 -26.19 -0.26 -14.74
C ASP A 478 -25.90 -1.64 -15.41
N ASP A 479 -24.69 -2.21 -15.20
CA ASP A 479 -24.27 -3.53 -15.71
C ASP A 479 -24.23 -4.65 -14.66
N THR A 480 -24.41 -4.35 -13.38
CA THR A 480 -24.47 -5.38 -12.33
C THR A 480 -25.88 -5.91 -12.16
N TYR A 481 -26.13 -7.07 -12.75
CA TYR A 481 -27.32 -7.86 -12.44
C TYR A 481 -27.40 -8.07 -10.90
N PRO A 482 -28.56 -7.85 -10.25
CA PRO A 482 -28.68 -7.81 -8.79
C PRO A 482 -28.49 -9.20 -8.15
N TYR A 483 -27.23 -9.61 -8.07
CA TYR A 483 -26.80 -10.95 -7.71
C TYR A 483 -27.29 -11.37 -6.33
N LEU A 484 -27.40 -10.43 -5.39
CA LEU A 484 -27.91 -10.68 -4.05
C LEU A 484 -29.35 -11.22 -4.07
N ILE A 485 -30.25 -10.55 -4.79
CA ILE A 485 -31.67 -10.92 -4.86
C ILE A 485 -31.84 -12.27 -5.53
N ASP A 486 -31.05 -12.51 -6.57
CA ASP A 486 -30.96 -13.77 -7.28
C ASP A 486 -30.59 -14.96 -6.37
N VAL A 487 -29.55 -14.79 -5.56
CA VAL A 487 -29.07 -15.80 -4.59
C VAL A 487 -30.13 -16.06 -3.53
N ILE A 488 -30.72 -15.00 -2.97
CA ILE A 488 -31.74 -15.11 -1.93
C ILE A 488 -33.01 -15.76 -2.47
N TRP A 489 -33.47 -15.36 -3.66
CA TRP A 489 -34.65 -15.95 -4.30
C TRP A 489 -34.49 -17.44 -4.54
N SER A 490 -33.33 -17.85 -5.06
CA SER A 490 -33.00 -19.25 -5.34
C SER A 490 -33.03 -20.08 -4.06
N ARG A 491 -32.50 -19.52 -2.97
CA ARG A 491 -32.48 -20.14 -1.65
C ARG A 491 -33.88 -20.31 -1.07
N PHE A 492 -34.66 -19.24 -0.98
CA PHE A 492 -35.96 -19.29 -0.30
C PHE A 492 -37.00 -20.14 -1.03
N ASN A 493 -36.78 -20.41 -2.32
CA ASN A 493 -37.63 -21.25 -3.16
C ASN A 493 -37.02 -22.63 -3.48
N GLU A 494 -35.90 -23.01 -2.83
CA GLU A 494 -35.26 -24.34 -2.98
C GLU A 494 -34.95 -24.72 -4.44
N SER A 495 -34.61 -23.74 -5.28
CA SER A 495 -34.26 -23.99 -6.69
C SER A 495 -32.89 -24.66 -6.80
N HIS A 496 -32.82 -25.83 -7.44
CA HIS A 496 -31.63 -26.67 -7.50
C HIS A 496 -30.60 -26.27 -8.58
N ASP A 497 -30.92 -25.29 -9.43
CA ASP A 497 -30.20 -25.04 -10.70
C ASP A 497 -29.00 -24.08 -10.59
N HIS A 498 -28.68 -23.61 -9.38
CA HIS A 498 -27.65 -22.59 -9.16
C HIS A 498 -26.60 -23.03 -8.13
N LYS A 499 -25.90 -24.14 -8.43
CA LYS A 499 -24.83 -24.73 -7.60
C LYS A 499 -23.55 -23.86 -7.44
N TYR A 500 -23.47 -22.69 -8.06
CA TYR A 500 -22.21 -21.92 -8.20
C TYR A 500 -22.27 -20.47 -7.70
N LYS A 501 -23.33 -20.06 -7.00
CA LYS A 501 -23.48 -18.67 -6.54
C LYS A 501 -23.40 -18.58 -5.02
N SER A 502 -22.19 -18.46 -4.46
CA SER A 502 -21.96 -18.17 -3.04
C SER A 502 -21.57 -16.72 -2.84
N ILE A 503 -22.09 -16.10 -1.77
CA ILE A 503 -21.71 -14.74 -1.38
C ILE A 503 -20.69 -14.84 -0.25
N GLY A 504 -19.45 -14.45 -0.55
CA GLY A 504 -18.35 -14.44 0.42
C GLY A 504 -17.81 -13.03 0.70
N PRO A 505 -16.88 -12.91 1.65
CA PRO A 505 -16.21 -11.65 1.98
C PRO A 505 -15.61 -10.93 0.78
N SER A 506 -14.99 -11.66 -0.17
CA SER A 506 -14.45 -11.06 -1.40
C SER A 506 -15.53 -10.46 -2.30
N TRP A 507 -16.69 -11.11 -2.39
CA TRP A 507 -17.83 -10.57 -3.12
C TRP A 507 -18.31 -9.27 -2.46
N LEU A 508 -18.49 -9.28 -1.15
CA LEU A 508 -18.94 -8.12 -0.38
C LEU A 508 -17.96 -6.95 -0.51
N HIS A 509 -16.66 -7.20 -0.32
CA HIS A 509 -15.62 -6.19 -0.50
C HIS A 509 -15.67 -5.55 -1.89
N ASN A 510 -15.66 -6.36 -2.96
CA ASN A 510 -15.68 -5.88 -4.33
C ASN A 510 -16.93 -5.02 -4.61
N HIS A 511 -18.11 -5.46 -4.15
CA HIS A 511 -19.34 -4.70 -4.36
C HIS A 511 -19.38 -3.39 -3.57
N ILE A 512 -18.77 -3.33 -2.38
CA ILE A 512 -18.66 -2.08 -1.61
C ILE A 512 -17.78 -1.08 -2.37
N ILE A 513 -16.58 -1.48 -2.80
CA ILE A 513 -15.65 -0.56 -3.48
C ILE A 513 -16.15 -0.17 -4.89
N TYR A 514 -16.98 -0.99 -5.55
CA TYR A 514 -17.57 -0.65 -6.85
C TYR A 514 -18.80 0.28 -6.75
N LEU A 515 -19.26 0.64 -5.54
CA LEU A 515 -20.35 1.62 -5.40
C LEU A 515 -20.03 2.99 -6.03
N VAL A 516 -18.76 3.39 -6.09
CA VAL A 516 -18.36 4.65 -6.72
C VAL A 516 -18.31 4.58 -8.24
N GLY A 517 -18.14 3.39 -8.82
CA GLY A 517 -18.04 3.20 -10.28
C GLY A 517 -17.54 1.80 -10.64
N ASP A 518 -17.98 1.31 -11.79
CA ASP A 518 -17.57 0.00 -12.29
C ASP A 518 -16.13 0.01 -12.79
N PHE A 519 -15.45 -1.09 -12.47
CA PHE A 519 -14.13 -1.38 -12.99
C PHE A 519 -14.28 -2.12 -14.32
N GLU A 520 -14.38 -1.39 -15.42
CA GLU A 520 -14.34 -1.95 -16.78
C GLU A 520 -12.92 -2.41 -17.14
N LEU A 521 -12.42 -3.46 -16.49
CA LEU A 521 -11.37 -4.27 -17.09
C LEU A 521 -12.04 -5.43 -17.79
N PHE A 522 -11.88 -5.45 -19.12
CA PHE A 522 -12.39 -6.46 -20.04
C PHE A 522 -12.29 -7.88 -19.45
N TYR A 523 -13.36 -8.66 -19.60
CA TYR A 523 -13.41 -10.08 -19.31
C TYR A 523 -12.29 -10.82 -20.07
N GLY A 524 -11.14 -10.97 -19.44
CA GLY A 524 -9.94 -11.55 -20.04
C GLY A 524 -8.75 -11.40 -19.10
N GLU A 525 -8.37 -12.52 -18.47
CA GLU A 525 -7.27 -12.67 -17.52
C GLU A 525 -7.52 -12.19 -16.07
N ASN A 526 -6.71 -12.74 -15.16
CA ASN A 526 -6.90 -12.71 -13.70
C ASN A 526 -6.67 -11.31 -13.12
N ILE A 527 -7.70 -10.47 -13.20
CA ILE A 527 -7.68 -9.12 -12.65
C ILE A 527 -7.52 -9.19 -11.11
N PRO A 528 -6.50 -8.52 -10.54
CA PRO A 528 -6.37 -8.43 -9.09
C PRO A 528 -7.53 -7.62 -8.51
N ALA A 529 -8.11 -8.10 -7.41
CA ALA A 529 -9.13 -7.35 -6.69
C ALA A 529 -8.52 -6.05 -6.13
N ALA A 530 -9.21 -4.94 -6.38
CA ALA A 530 -8.83 -3.62 -5.86
C ALA A 530 -9.04 -3.57 -4.34
N ILE A 531 -8.25 -2.76 -3.66
CA ILE A 531 -8.38 -2.43 -2.23
C ILE A 531 -9.20 -1.13 -2.07
N CYS A 532 -8.97 -0.18 -2.96
CA CYS A 532 -9.58 1.14 -3.00
C CYS A 532 -10.00 1.44 -4.44
N ASN A 533 -11.11 2.16 -4.62
CA ASN A 533 -11.62 2.57 -5.93
C ASN A 533 -12.04 4.04 -5.90
N SER A 534 -11.85 4.74 -7.00
CA SER A 534 -12.08 6.17 -7.18
C SER A 534 -12.77 6.40 -8.53
N SER A 535 -13.92 7.07 -8.52
CA SER A 535 -14.69 7.33 -9.74
C SER A 535 -14.46 8.70 -10.33
N GLY A 536 -13.29 9.29 -10.07
CA GLY A 536 -12.98 10.64 -10.50
C GLY A 536 -13.76 11.71 -9.71
N ALA A 537 -14.40 11.38 -8.60
CA ALA A 537 -15.03 12.38 -7.74
C ALA A 537 -15.25 11.93 -6.31
N SER A 538 -15.44 10.63 -6.12
CA SER A 538 -15.56 10.04 -4.79
C SER A 538 -14.69 8.80 -4.75
N THR A 539 -14.14 8.54 -3.58
CA THR A 539 -13.21 7.43 -3.35
C THR A 539 -13.75 6.58 -2.20
N ILE A 540 -13.76 5.26 -2.39
CA ILE A 540 -14.08 4.28 -1.34
C ILE A 540 -12.86 3.44 -1.03
N TYR A 541 -12.56 3.31 0.27
CA TYR A 541 -11.48 2.44 0.76
C TYR A 541 -11.82 1.87 2.14
N PRO A 542 -11.26 0.72 2.54
CA PRO A 542 -11.45 0.18 3.88
C PRO A 542 -10.74 1.05 4.91
N ALA A 543 -11.35 1.31 6.06
CA ALA A 543 -10.77 2.11 7.14
C ALA A 543 -9.43 1.53 7.66
N THR A 544 -9.23 0.22 7.49
CA THR A 544 -7.99 -0.49 7.80
C THR A 544 -6.80 -0.08 6.93
N LEU A 545 -7.03 0.61 5.81
CA LEU A 545 -5.95 1.16 4.98
C LEU A 545 -5.26 2.34 5.68
N GLU A 546 -5.99 3.11 6.47
CA GLU A 546 -5.47 4.24 7.25
C GLU A 546 -4.98 3.79 8.64
N VAL A 547 -5.76 2.90 9.27
CA VAL A 547 -5.48 2.35 10.60
C VAL A 547 -5.54 0.82 10.53
N PRO A 548 -4.42 0.13 10.23
CA PRO A 548 -4.35 -1.32 10.03
C PRO A 548 -4.43 -2.08 11.36
N GLU A 549 -5.53 -1.91 12.07
CA GLU A 549 -5.78 -2.45 13.41
C GLU A 549 -7.16 -3.08 13.50
N ILE A 550 -7.30 -4.01 14.44
CA ILE A 550 -8.63 -4.47 14.88
C ILE A 550 -9.21 -3.41 15.82
N SER A 551 -10.31 -2.77 15.39
CA SER A 551 -11.02 -1.76 16.17
C SER A 551 -11.65 -2.33 17.44
N SER A 552 -11.78 -1.49 18.47
CA SER A 552 -12.52 -1.80 19.70
C SER A 552 -13.50 -0.64 19.96
N PRO A 553 -14.81 -0.85 19.84
CA PRO A 553 -15.49 -2.11 19.48
C PRO A 553 -15.17 -2.57 18.06
N TRP A 554 -15.14 -3.90 17.88
CA TRP A 554 -14.91 -4.53 16.59
C TRP A 554 -15.96 -4.10 15.56
N ALA A 555 -15.55 -3.58 14.42
CA ALA A 555 -16.40 -3.39 13.25
C ALA A 555 -15.56 -3.30 11.97
N VAL A 556 -16.04 -3.90 10.88
CA VAL A 556 -15.49 -3.66 9.54
C VAL A 556 -16.18 -2.44 8.95
N GLN A 557 -15.37 -1.48 8.53
CA GLN A 557 -15.83 -0.20 8.03
C GLN A 557 -15.06 0.21 6.78
N TYR A 558 -15.76 0.93 5.91
CA TYR A 558 -15.22 1.58 4.74
C TYR A 558 -15.55 3.07 4.80
N GLU A 559 -14.60 3.89 4.38
CA GLU A 559 -14.80 5.32 4.23
C GLU A 559 -15.16 5.61 2.77
N LEU A 560 -16.25 6.34 2.58
CA LEU A 560 -16.64 6.95 1.33
C LEU A 560 -16.44 8.46 1.48
N VAL A 561 -15.56 9.02 0.67
CA VAL A 561 -15.17 10.43 0.77
C VAL A 561 -15.23 11.12 -0.59
N ASP A 562 -15.51 12.42 -0.57
CA ASP A 562 -15.39 13.25 -1.76
C ASP A 562 -13.92 13.50 -2.08
N GLY A 563 -13.59 13.38 -3.35
CA GLY A 563 -12.26 13.59 -3.90
C GLY A 563 -11.79 12.41 -4.74
N ARG A 564 -10.81 12.72 -5.59
CA ARG A 564 -10.11 11.75 -6.43
C ARG A 564 -8.94 11.17 -5.67
N LEU A 565 -8.63 9.92 -5.96
CA LEU A 565 -7.36 9.33 -5.58
C LEU A 565 -6.23 9.99 -6.38
N HIS A 566 -5.25 10.54 -5.68
CA HIS A 566 -4.07 11.21 -6.23
C HIS A 566 -2.79 10.61 -5.67
N TYR A 567 -1.77 10.61 -6.51
CA TYR A 567 -0.40 10.39 -6.11
C TYR A 567 0.46 11.43 -6.79
N GLN A 568 1.08 12.29 -5.98
CA GLN A 568 1.75 13.50 -6.47
C GLN A 568 0.77 14.37 -7.29
N ALA A 569 1.11 14.69 -8.54
CA ALA A 569 0.28 15.52 -9.41
C ALA A 569 -0.78 14.72 -10.18
N ASP A 570 -0.65 13.40 -10.26
CA ASP A 570 -1.47 12.56 -11.13
C ASP A 570 -2.68 11.97 -10.37
N SER A 571 -3.75 11.69 -11.11
CA SER A 571 -4.99 11.09 -10.59
C SER A 571 -5.08 9.61 -10.98
N TYR A 572 -5.51 8.77 -10.05
CA TYR A 572 -5.55 7.32 -10.21
C TYR A 572 -6.97 6.80 -9.96
N ASP A 573 -7.26 5.64 -10.56
CA ASP A 573 -8.60 5.04 -10.48
C ASP A 573 -8.72 4.08 -9.29
N PHE A 574 -7.64 3.37 -8.91
CA PHE A 574 -7.69 2.36 -7.86
C PHE A 574 -6.34 2.07 -7.22
N ILE A 575 -6.40 1.45 -6.03
CA ILE A 575 -5.24 0.85 -5.37
C ILE A 575 -5.39 -0.67 -5.42
N ILE A 576 -4.36 -1.40 -5.83
CA ILE A 576 -4.30 -2.87 -5.83
C ILE A 576 -3.05 -3.36 -5.08
N PRO A 577 -3.00 -4.62 -4.62
CA PRO A 577 -1.77 -5.20 -4.07
C PRO A 577 -0.63 -5.23 -5.10
N VAL A 578 0.63 -5.11 -4.65
CA VAL A 578 1.86 -5.02 -5.47
C VAL A 578 2.14 -6.16 -6.47
N MET A 579 1.34 -7.24 -6.48
CA MET A 579 1.58 -8.43 -7.30
C MET A 579 0.33 -8.83 -8.10
N PRO A 580 0.12 -8.29 -9.32
CA PRO A 580 -0.98 -8.68 -10.17
C PRO A 580 -0.70 -10.06 -10.81
N GLY A 581 -1.36 -11.12 -10.32
CA GLY A 581 -1.40 -12.42 -11.01
C GLY A 581 -1.47 -13.66 -10.10
N ILE A 582 -2.06 -14.76 -10.60
CA ILE A 582 -2.28 -16.02 -9.85
C ILE A 582 -0.98 -16.71 -9.40
N LYS A 583 0.07 -16.67 -10.23
CA LYS A 583 1.38 -17.24 -9.84
C LYS A 583 2.04 -16.42 -8.73
N ALA A 584 1.78 -15.11 -8.72
CA ALA A 584 2.33 -14.14 -7.78
C ALA A 584 1.60 -14.14 -6.43
N SER A 585 0.28 -14.36 -6.42
CA SER A 585 -0.49 -14.49 -5.16
C SER A 585 -0.11 -15.72 -4.33
N LYS A 586 0.36 -16.80 -4.97
CA LYS A 586 0.97 -17.94 -4.27
C LYS A 586 2.29 -17.56 -3.57
N ALA A 587 3.08 -16.65 -4.14
CA ALA A 587 4.36 -16.22 -3.58
C ALA A 587 4.21 -15.33 -2.32
N LEU A 588 3.07 -14.63 -2.21
CA LEU A 588 2.67 -13.83 -1.05
C LEU A 588 1.81 -14.60 -0.03
N THR A 589 1.51 -15.88 -0.29
CA THR A 589 0.82 -16.71 0.70
C THR A 589 1.72 -16.90 1.91
N ARG A 590 1.18 -16.61 3.10
CA ARG A 590 1.97 -16.70 4.34
C ARG A 590 2.45 -18.12 4.61
N PRO A 591 3.71 -18.29 5.04
CA PRO A 591 4.20 -19.60 5.44
C PRO A 591 3.44 -20.12 6.67
N LYS A 592 3.43 -21.45 6.83
CA LYS A 592 2.84 -22.12 8.00
C LYS A 592 3.94 -22.34 9.05
N ALA A 593 3.60 -22.15 10.32
CA ALA A 593 4.51 -22.28 11.46
C ALA A 593 5.00 -23.72 11.67
N LYS A 594 6.13 -24.07 11.05
CA LYS A 594 6.72 -25.42 11.16
C LYS A 594 6.99 -25.80 12.62
N ARG A 595 7.48 -24.83 13.40
CA ARG A 595 7.82 -24.98 14.82
C ARG A 595 7.03 -23.96 15.66
N SER A 596 6.84 -24.26 16.94
CA SER A 596 6.26 -23.30 17.87
C SER A 596 7.33 -22.29 18.30
N ILE A 597 6.95 -21.00 18.37
CA ILE A 597 7.86 -19.93 18.78
C ILE A 597 8.16 -19.92 20.29
N SER A 598 7.32 -20.58 21.09
CA SER A 598 7.54 -20.76 22.53
C SER A 598 7.60 -22.25 22.88
N LYS A 599 8.53 -22.64 23.75
CA LYS A 599 8.60 -23.99 24.34
C LYS A 599 8.19 -23.90 25.82
N GLY A 600 7.12 -24.58 26.23
CA GLY A 600 6.62 -24.56 27.61
C GLY A 600 5.31 -23.81 27.80
N VAL A 601 4.96 -23.53 29.05
CA VAL A 601 3.70 -22.86 29.42
C VAL A 601 3.71 -21.40 28.92
N ILE A 602 2.63 -20.97 28.25
CA ILE A 602 2.42 -19.57 27.88
C ILE A 602 1.86 -18.87 29.14
N THR A 603 2.75 -18.63 30.11
CA THR A 603 2.42 -17.99 31.40
C THR A 603 2.87 -16.53 31.49
N VAL A 604 3.79 -16.09 30.64
CA VAL A 604 4.39 -14.76 30.72
C VAL A 604 4.10 -14.00 29.43
N PRO A 605 3.71 -12.71 29.49
CA PRO A 605 3.56 -11.90 28.29
C PRO A 605 4.91 -11.80 27.56
N SER A 606 5.01 -12.52 26.45
CA SER A 606 6.20 -12.54 25.61
C SER A 606 5.78 -12.11 24.21
N GLY A 607 5.96 -10.83 23.87
CA GLY A 607 5.70 -10.22 22.55
C GLY A 607 6.41 -10.89 21.34
N LEU A 608 6.89 -12.12 21.49
CA LEU A 608 7.51 -12.98 20.48
C LEU A 608 6.66 -13.13 19.22
N GLY A 609 5.33 -13.07 19.36
CA GLY A 609 4.41 -13.17 18.22
C GLY A 609 4.12 -11.84 17.54
N GLU A 610 4.49 -10.70 18.14
CA GLU A 610 4.22 -9.35 17.64
C GLU A 610 5.19 -8.93 16.53
N HIS A 611 4.71 -8.09 15.63
CA HIS A 611 5.56 -7.42 14.66
C HIS A 611 6.38 -6.31 15.33
N SER A 612 7.58 -6.03 14.81
CA SER A 612 8.41 -4.91 15.26
C SER A 612 8.18 -3.64 14.45
N SER A 613 7.81 -3.77 13.17
CA SER A 613 7.41 -2.63 12.32
C SER A 613 6.55 -3.07 11.14
N LEU A 614 5.67 -2.18 10.70
CA LEU A 614 4.84 -2.30 9.52
C LEU A 614 5.18 -1.13 8.58
N ILE A 615 5.54 -1.44 7.33
CA ILE A 615 5.80 -0.45 6.30
C ILE A 615 4.82 -0.70 5.15
N MET A 616 4.01 0.29 4.83
CA MET A 616 3.13 0.28 3.68
C MET A 616 3.58 1.35 2.69
N THR A 617 3.68 1.00 1.41
CA THR A 617 4.15 1.92 0.37
C THR A 617 3.26 1.88 -0.86
N LEU A 618 3.17 3.01 -1.55
CA LEU A 618 2.48 3.15 -2.83
C LEU A 618 3.48 3.40 -3.95
N ARG A 619 3.21 2.82 -5.11
CA ARG A 619 3.89 3.16 -6.36
C ARG A 619 2.92 3.20 -7.55
N PRO A 620 3.12 4.11 -8.51
CA PRO A 620 2.38 4.11 -9.77
C PRO A 620 2.61 2.84 -10.58
N ALA A 621 1.55 2.35 -11.24
CA ALA A 621 1.64 1.34 -12.28
C ALA A 621 0.58 1.60 -13.36
N LEU A 622 0.94 1.29 -14.60
CA LEU A 622 0.00 1.31 -15.72
C LEU A 622 -0.56 -0.11 -15.91
N MET A 623 -1.87 -0.25 -15.75
CA MET A 623 -2.56 -1.52 -15.99
C MET A 623 -3.47 -1.39 -17.20
N GLN A 624 -3.04 -1.95 -18.33
CA GLN A 624 -3.73 -1.88 -19.62
C GLN A 624 -3.99 -0.44 -20.06
N ARG A 625 -5.13 0.15 -19.65
CA ARG A 625 -5.59 1.51 -19.97
C ARG A 625 -5.89 2.37 -18.74
N SER A 626 -5.72 1.83 -17.54
CA SER A 626 -6.04 2.55 -16.30
C SER A 626 -4.80 2.80 -15.46
N GLN A 627 -4.79 3.92 -14.75
CA GLN A 627 -3.73 4.27 -13.81
C GLN A 627 -4.04 3.66 -12.45
N ALA A 628 -3.13 2.78 -11.99
CA ALA A 628 -3.25 2.06 -10.75
C ALA A 628 -2.16 2.49 -9.76
N LEU A 629 -2.47 2.45 -8.48
CA LEU A 629 -1.45 2.48 -7.42
C LEU A 629 -1.27 1.07 -6.86
N LEU A 630 -0.02 0.63 -6.80
CA LEU A 630 0.34 -0.63 -6.20
C LEU A 630 0.69 -0.43 -4.73
N LEU A 631 0.00 -1.13 -3.85
CA LEU A 631 0.23 -1.14 -2.40
C LEU A 631 1.14 -2.31 -2.01
N ARG A 632 2.32 -2.00 -1.48
CA ARG A 632 3.17 -2.96 -0.78
C ARG A 632 2.88 -2.92 0.70
N CYS A 633 2.91 -4.09 1.35
CA CYS A 633 2.85 -4.19 2.80
C CYS A 633 3.98 -5.11 3.27
N GLN A 634 4.95 -4.54 3.97
CA GLN A 634 6.11 -5.23 4.53
C GLN A 634 5.97 -5.28 6.06
N ILE A 635 6.06 -6.48 6.62
CA ILE A 635 5.99 -6.70 8.05
C ILE A 635 7.35 -7.20 8.52
N LYS A 636 7.94 -6.53 9.50
CA LYS A 636 9.19 -6.92 10.16
C LYS A 636 8.89 -7.58 11.51
N GLN A 637 9.58 -8.67 11.81
CA GLN A 637 9.57 -9.29 13.13
C GLN A 637 10.97 -9.85 13.43
N GLY A 638 11.61 -9.33 14.47
CA GLY A 638 13.02 -9.63 14.75
C GLY A 638 13.89 -9.28 13.54
N ASN A 639 14.65 -10.26 13.04
CA ASN A 639 15.49 -10.11 11.84
C ASN A 639 14.79 -10.54 10.55
N GLY A 640 13.55 -11.03 10.61
CA GLY A 640 12.77 -11.44 9.44
C GLY A 640 11.90 -10.31 8.91
N THR A 641 11.71 -10.27 7.59
CA THR A 641 10.73 -9.38 6.93
C THR A 641 9.93 -10.16 5.90
N ILE A 642 8.60 -10.09 5.94
CA ILE A 642 7.75 -10.66 4.90
C ILE A 642 7.00 -9.58 4.15
N GLU A 643 6.73 -9.83 2.87
CA GLU A 643 5.72 -9.10 2.14
C GLU A 643 4.38 -9.82 2.30
N ALA A 644 3.35 -9.08 2.71
CA ALA A 644 2.02 -9.59 2.94
C ALA A 644 1.02 -8.92 2.00
N ASN A 645 0.01 -9.68 1.56
CA ASN A 645 -1.10 -9.11 0.81
C ASN A 645 -2.08 -8.42 1.76
N PHE A 646 -2.16 -7.08 1.68
CA PHE A 646 -3.07 -6.28 2.49
C PHE A 646 -4.54 -6.71 2.33
N LEU A 647 -4.97 -6.96 1.10
CA LEU A 647 -6.34 -7.37 0.82
C LEU A 647 -6.68 -8.70 1.50
N ASP A 648 -5.72 -9.62 1.58
CA ASP A 648 -5.94 -10.92 2.22
C ASP A 648 -6.11 -10.80 3.74
N MET A 649 -5.43 -9.84 4.36
CA MET A 649 -5.62 -9.51 5.78
C MET A 649 -6.98 -8.87 6.01
N HIS A 650 -7.37 -7.91 5.17
CA HIS A 650 -8.67 -7.24 5.27
C HIS A 650 -9.84 -8.20 5.03
N LEU A 651 -9.73 -9.08 4.04
CA LEU A 651 -10.72 -10.14 3.82
C LEU A 651 -10.73 -11.15 4.98
N GLY A 652 -9.55 -11.46 5.54
CA GLY A 652 -9.44 -12.30 6.74
C GLY A 652 -10.12 -11.68 7.96
N LEU A 653 -10.08 -10.35 8.11
CA LEU A 653 -10.82 -9.61 9.13
C LEU A 653 -12.34 -9.82 8.94
N MET A 654 -12.83 -9.72 7.71
CA MET A 654 -14.25 -9.96 7.40
C MET A 654 -14.71 -11.41 7.68
N CYS A 655 -13.79 -12.37 7.81
CA CYS A 655 -14.07 -13.77 8.15
C CYS A 655 -13.96 -14.08 9.65
N LEU A 656 -13.55 -13.13 10.49
CA LEU A 656 -13.11 -13.44 11.85
C LEU A 656 -14.30 -13.65 12.81
N ASN A 657 -14.27 -14.75 13.56
CA ASN A 657 -15.28 -15.04 14.60
C ASN A 657 -14.79 -14.55 15.97
N PRO A 658 -15.52 -13.72 16.71
CA PRO A 658 -15.19 -13.43 18.10
C PRO A 658 -15.45 -14.65 18.98
N ALA A 659 -14.56 -14.92 19.92
CA ALA A 659 -14.79 -15.90 20.98
C ALA A 659 -15.88 -15.41 21.94
N ASP A 660 -16.62 -16.36 22.51
CA ASP A 660 -17.62 -16.05 23.52
C ASP A 660 -16.93 -15.54 24.80
N SER A 661 -17.49 -14.51 25.43
CA SER A 661 -16.99 -14.01 26.71
C SER A 661 -17.03 -15.12 27.77
N CYS A 662 -16.03 -15.17 28.64
CA CYS A 662 -15.99 -16.11 29.76
C CYS A 662 -15.73 -15.37 31.08
N ASP A 663 -16.12 -15.97 32.20
CA ASP A 663 -15.91 -15.40 33.54
C ASP A 663 -14.48 -15.58 34.07
N HIS A 664 -13.62 -16.30 33.34
CA HIS A 664 -12.22 -16.50 33.72
C HIS A 664 -11.40 -15.22 33.49
N ASP A 665 -10.38 -15.01 34.33
CA ASP A 665 -9.42 -13.94 34.13
C ASP A 665 -8.68 -14.09 32.78
N LEU A 666 -8.50 -12.98 32.08
CA LEU A 666 -7.74 -12.92 30.84
C LEU A 666 -6.29 -13.34 31.03
N SER A 667 -5.74 -13.18 32.24
CA SER A 667 -4.40 -13.64 32.61
C SER A 667 -4.32 -15.14 32.90
N THR A 668 -5.42 -15.90 32.78
CA THR A 668 -5.42 -17.35 33.03
C THR A 668 -4.33 -18.02 32.18
N PRO A 669 -3.37 -18.73 32.81
CA PRO A 669 -2.24 -19.30 32.10
C PRO A 669 -2.71 -20.41 31.16
N PHE A 670 -2.12 -20.46 29.98
CA PHE A 670 -2.40 -21.49 28.98
C PHE A 670 -1.16 -22.36 28.80
N ASP A 671 -1.31 -23.67 29.02
CA ASP A 671 -0.23 -24.64 28.83
C ASP A 671 -0.42 -25.39 27.51
N PRO A 672 0.25 -24.97 26.42
CA PRO A 672 0.18 -25.68 25.15
C PRO A 672 0.79 -27.09 25.24
N THR A 673 1.54 -27.41 26.30
CA THR A 673 2.24 -28.70 26.41
C THR A 673 1.33 -29.88 26.69
N LYS A 674 0.14 -29.64 27.22
CA LYS A 674 -0.89 -30.68 27.41
C LYS A 674 -1.42 -31.22 26.07
N ASP A 675 -1.42 -30.39 25.04
CA ASP A 675 -1.98 -30.69 23.71
C ASP A 675 -0.93 -30.59 22.59
N ASN A 676 0.36 -30.80 22.94
CA ASN A 676 1.60 -30.52 22.20
C ASN A 676 1.64 -30.84 20.68
N LEU A 677 0.75 -31.69 20.17
CA LEU A 677 0.67 -32.06 18.75
C LEU A 677 -0.36 -31.23 17.96
N ILE A 678 -1.32 -30.64 18.67
CA ILE A 678 -2.45 -29.91 18.10
C ILE A 678 -2.18 -28.40 18.14
N ILE A 679 -1.59 -27.88 19.21
CA ILE A 679 -1.51 -26.43 19.42
C ILE A 679 -0.07 -25.95 19.23
N LYS A 680 0.11 -24.90 18.43
CA LYS A 680 1.40 -24.24 18.25
C LYS A 680 1.27 -22.76 18.54
N ALA A 681 2.13 -22.22 19.40
CA ALA A 681 2.33 -20.77 19.47
C ALA A 681 2.94 -20.28 18.16
N THR A 682 2.34 -19.27 17.55
CA THR A 682 2.68 -18.70 16.24
C THR A 682 2.82 -17.18 16.33
N SER A 683 3.20 -16.55 15.22
CA SER A 683 3.44 -15.11 15.13
C SER A 683 2.73 -14.47 13.95
N VAL A 684 2.84 -13.14 13.83
CA VAL A 684 2.41 -12.42 12.64
C VAL A 684 3.06 -12.98 11.37
N MET A 685 4.33 -13.43 11.39
CA MET A 685 4.98 -13.96 10.19
C MET A 685 4.33 -15.25 9.66
N GLU A 686 3.98 -16.15 10.58
CA GLU A 686 3.50 -17.50 10.28
C GLU A 686 2.24 -17.82 11.11
N PRO A 687 1.10 -17.16 10.88
CA PRO A 687 -0.04 -17.25 11.81
C PRO A 687 -0.68 -18.64 11.87
N VAL A 688 -0.57 -19.43 10.80
CA VAL A 688 -1.24 -20.72 10.64
C VAL A 688 -0.31 -21.89 10.98
N ALA A 689 -0.76 -22.84 11.81
CA ALA A 689 -0.03 -24.07 12.09
C ALA A 689 -0.16 -25.11 10.94
N PRO A 690 0.88 -25.92 10.67
CA PRO A 690 0.84 -26.98 9.68
C PRO A 690 0.22 -28.26 10.27
N GLY A 691 -0.80 -28.77 9.58
CA GLY A 691 -1.53 -29.96 9.97
C GLY A 691 -3.04 -29.75 9.77
N LYS A 692 -3.78 -30.84 9.53
CA LYS A 692 -5.25 -30.74 9.38
C LYS A 692 -5.95 -30.46 10.71
N SER A 693 -5.41 -30.96 11.82
CA SER A 693 -5.97 -30.77 13.16
C SER A 693 -5.27 -29.67 13.97
N SER A 694 -4.16 -29.11 13.48
CA SER A 694 -3.36 -28.17 14.25
C SER A 694 -3.98 -26.77 14.30
N ILE A 695 -3.86 -26.11 15.45
CA ILE A 695 -4.30 -24.73 15.70
C ILE A 695 -3.06 -23.87 15.99
N GLY A 696 -2.92 -22.77 15.26
CA GLY A 696 -1.96 -21.72 15.56
C GLY A 696 -2.54 -20.74 16.58
N VAL A 697 -1.79 -20.40 17.62
CA VAL A 697 -2.16 -19.36 18.59
C VAL A 697 -1.18 -18.21 18.43
N THR A 698 -1.62 -17.10 17.83
CA THR A 698 -0.71 -15.97 17.56
C THR A 698 -0.49 -15.20 18.86
N LEU A 699 0.77 -15.11 19.31
CA LEU A 699 1.12 -14.43 20.57
C LEU A 699 1.26 -12.92 20.37
N THR A 700 0.15 -12.26 20.03
CA THR A 700 0.11 -10.82 19.71
C THR A 700 -0.12 -9.92 20.92
N HIS A 701 -0.42 -10.50 22.10
CA HIS A 701 -0.65 -9.79 23.36
C HIS A 701 -1.60 -8.59 23.29
N ARG A 702 -2.64 -8.70 22.45
CA ARG A 702 -3.63 -7.64 22.23
C ARG A 702 -3.09 -6.37 21.57
N ASN A 703 -1.89 -6.41 20.98
CA ASN A 703 -1.44 -5.40 20.04
C ASN A 703 -2.37 -5.41 18.81
N ARG A 704 -3.22 -4.38 18.68
CA ARG A 704 -4.31 -4.34 17.70
C ARG A 704 -3.84 -4.41 16.26
N GLU A 705 -2.68 -3.81 15.97
CA GLU A 705 -2.03 -3.88 14.65
C GLU A 705 -1.51 -5.29 14.38
N SER A 706 -0.78 -5.91 15.32
CA SER A 706 -0.36 -7.32 15.19
C SER A 706 -1.55 -8.27 15.01
N GLN A 707 -2.66 -8.04 15.70
CA GLN A 707 -3.87 -8.84 15.57
C GLN A 707 -4.46 -8.75 14.16
N PHE A 708 -4.61 -7.53 13.62
CA PHE A 708 -5.05 -7.34 12.23
C PHE A 708 -4.10 -8.01 11.25
N LEU A 709 -2.80 -7.81 11.47
CA LEU A 709 -1.77 -8.42 10.63
C LEU A 709 -1.79 -9.94 10.69
N CYS A 710 -2.38 -10.59 11.68
CA CYS A 710 -2.52 -12.06 11.72
C CYS A 710 -3.68 -12.60 10.89
N CYS A 711 -4.62 -11.75 10.46
CA CYS A 711 -5.80 -12.17 9.73
C CYS A 711 -5.46 -12.85 8.40
N SER A 712 -6.15 -13.96 8.11
CA SER A 712 -5.97 -14.77 6.92
C SER A 712 -7.31 -15.17 6.29
N LYS A 713 -7.51 -14.81 5.03
CA LYS A 713 -8.73 -15.19 4.28
C LYS A 713 -8.86 -16.69 3.95
N THR A 714 -7.82 -17.51 4.17
CA THR A 714 -7.75 -18.88 3.66
C THR A 714 -8.11 -19.95 4.67
N VAL A 715 -8.20 -19.58 5.95
CA VAL A 715 -8.51 -20.51 7.04
C VAL A 715 -9.56 -19.91 7.96
N PRO A 716 -10.39 -20.74 8.63
CA PRO A 716 -11.27 -20.24 9.69
C PRO A 716 -10.45 -19.80 10.90
N GLN A 717 -10.79 -18.65 11.47
CA GLN A 717 -10.04 -17.99 12.53
C GLN A 717 -10.99 -17.57 13.64
N LEU A 718 -10.45 -17.55 14.87
CA LEU A 718 -11.15 -17.06 16.06
C LEU A 718 -10.36 -15.90 16.66
N TYR A 719 -11.04 -14.80 16.96
CA TYR A 719 -10.51 -13.67 17.72
C TYR A 719 -10.76 -13.88 19.20
N GLN A 720 -9.71 -13.84 20.02
CA GLN A 720 -9.86 -14.05 21.45
C GLN A 720 -10.80 -13.02 22.10
N GLY A 721 -10.74 -11.74 21.69
CA GLY A 721 -11.54 -10.67 22.30
C GLY A 721 -11.41 -10.67 23.82
N ASP A 722 -12.55 -10.65 24.51
CA ASP A 722 -12.67 -10.66 25.98
C ASP A 722 -12.69 -12.07 26.61
N CYS A 723 -12.48 -13.11 25.80
CA CYS A 723 -12.33 -14.48 26.30
C CYS A 723 -10.92 -14.73 26.86
N CYS A 724 -10.77 -15.60 27.85
CA CYS A 724 -9.45 -16.08 28.25
C CYS A 724 -8.88 -17.02 27.18
N LEU A 725 -7.55 -17.07 27.06
CA LEU A 725 -6.89 -17.84 25.99
C LEU A 725 -7.27 -19.34 26.01
N PRO A 726 -7.32 -20.04 27.16
CA PRO A 726 -7.76 -21.45 27.20
C PRO A 726 -9.18 -21.68 26.65
N CYS A 727 -10.14 -20.81 27.02
CA CYS A 727 -11.53 -20.93 26.56
C CYS A 727 -11.65 -20.64 25.06
N ALA A 728 -10.95 -19.62 24.56
CA ALA A 728 -10.91 -19.33 23.13
C ALA A 728 -10.32 -20.51 22.33
N VAL A 729 -9.27 -21.15 22.83
CA VAL A 729 -8.68 -22.34 22.19
C VAL A 729 -9.64 -23.53 22.22
N ALA A 730 -10.32 -23.78 23.33
CA ALA A 730 -11.33 -24.84 23.40
C ALA A 730 -12.50 -24.58 22.43
N GLN A 731 -12.94 -23.33 22.31
CA GLN A 731 -13.95 -22.92 21.33
C GLN A 731 -13.44 -23.13 19.89
N ALA A 732 -12.22 -22.71 19.58
CA ALA A 732 -11.59 -22.91 18.28
C ALA A 732 -11.52 -24.40 17.90
N MET A 733 -11.25 -25.30 18.85
CA MET A 733 -11.30 -26.74 18.60
C MET A 733 -12.70 -27.24 18.25
N ARG A 734 -13.73 -26.80 19.01
CA ARG A 734 -15.13 -27.16 18.75
C ARG A 734 -15.62 -26.64 17.39
N GLU A 735 -15.20 -25.44 17.01
CA GLU A 735 -15.58 -24.77 15.76
C GLU A 735 -14.65 -25.10 14.59
N ASN A 736 -13.63 -25.94 14.80
CA ASN A 736 -12.64 -26.33 13.80
C ASN A 736 -11.87 -25.13 13.18
N CYS A 737 -11.64 -24.08 13.97
CA CYS A 737 -10.76 -22.98 13.61
C CYS A 737 -9.30 -23.43 13.56
N LYS A 738 -8.50 -22.82 12.69
CA LYS A 738 -7.06 -23.13 12.54
C LYS A 738 -6.15 -22.09 13.18
N VAL A 739 -6.70 -20.94 13.53
CA VAL A 739 -5.95 -19.84 14.15
C VAL A 739 -6.79 -19.24 15.27
N VAL A 740 -6.17 -19.01 16.41
CA VAL A 740 -6.66 -18.13 17.47
C VAL A 740 -5.78 -16.87 17.47
N ILE A 741 -6.39 -15.72 17.20
CA ILE A 741 -5.73 -14.41 17.21
C ILE A 741 -5.91 -13.79 18.59
N GLY A 742 -4.83 -13.66 19.35
CA GLY A 742 -4.92 -13.25 20.74
C GLY A 742 -3.59 -13.19 21.50
N GLY A 743 -3.63 -13.52 22.78
CA GLY A 743 -2.51 -13.54 23.71
C GLY A 743 -2.96 -13.10 25.11
N SER A 744 -2.30 -13.64 26.13
CA SER A 744 -2.50 -13.18 27.52
C SER A 744 -2.06 -11.71 27.65
N PRO A 745 -2.82 -10.87 28.38
CA PRO A 745 -2.46 -9.48 28.57
C PRO A 745 -1.11 -9.37 29.27
N GLY A 746 -0.30 -8.41 28.84
CA GLY A 746 0.90 -8.02 29.58
C GLY A 746 0.55 -7.43 30.93
N MET A 747 1.37 -7.71 31.96
CA MET A 747 1.33 -7.06 33.28
C MET A 747 1.44 -5.52 33.23
N TYR A 748 1.62 -4.92 32.04
CA TYR A 748 1.84 -3.49 31.82
C TYR A 748 0.61 -2.69 31.37
N LEU A 749 -0.61 -3.26 31.35
CA LEU A 749 -1.82 -2.50 31.04
C LEU A 749 -2.81 -2.51 32.21
N ILE A 750 -2.38 -1.95 33.34
CA ILE A 750 -3.27 -1.35 34.33
C ILE A 750 -2.91 0.12 34.46
N TYR A 751 -3.31 0.94 33.49
CA TYR A 751 -3.67 2.32 33.74
C TYR A 751 -4.98 2.57 33.00
N ARG A 752 -6.03 2.80 33.79
CA ARG A 752 -7.38 3.18 33.35
C ARG A 752 -7.38 4.55 32.71
#